data_AF-A0A3D8R508-F1
#
_entry.id   AF-A0A3D8R508-F1
#
_cell.length_a   1.000
_cell.length_b   1.000
_cell.length_c   1.000
_cell.angle_alpha   90.00
_cell.angle_beta   90.00
_cell.angle_gamma   90.00
#
_symmetry.space_group_name_H-M   'P 1'
#
loop_
_entity.id
_entity.type
_entity.pdbx_description
1 polymer ?
#
loop_
_entity_poly.entity_id
_entity_poly.type
_entity_poly.pdbx_seq_one_letter_code
_entity_poly.pdbx_strand_id
1 'polypeptide(L)'
;MPKVSTLSIFKLITLRRKHDLLPLKDDNVDDTKLPEPHKPGRFAGWKGTLYLGSIAAFTALILNLIMVCWASTRPRHSDEGGSVLYAGDCNQTKHISTGIHLVINILSTGLLSASNYAMQCLSAPTRQDVDRAHAKNKWLDIGVPSARNLVSIPTLRSMLWLCLVASSVPLHLFYNSTVYSTISANGYDVFVANSSFTSLTPSDVSTVYDQEGMKWDGNGYVSAMSIMSWAQAGNLTRMTPEECISAYATSWQSKHGSVALISSAFNGSMSAIQLLERQLAPWVGDSEEDPFGWICDEQPSLTGTPAPDHRCQYYVGEVKSKAGSSWVVRGYEVEYCLVQKTTEKCTLEFSLPLAIVVITTNLVKAVLIVLASFVLGVAPLLTVGDAIASFLKVPDESTRGRCLLTRDMVLKERRRLLTYQSYSPPPSPQKYSSRRRRRWSSLSTARWIFAIFTSISSIAVTLALLAYGFHRITLTSSTDGIWTSGLAVVDTRTMINTINWPSSLIINTLIANTPQLIFSAFYFTLNSILTTMALSTEWNAFSISRKGLRVSTPPQGSQRTTHFLSLPYRYSIPLLGVSAILHWLMSQSIFLVRVLARDSHIVRFGNRDTTTIGYSPPAIVAGLCVGVLLPLGVLGFGARRFKSGMPVAGSCSLAIAAACHPRVEKGGDGKDGLGIEYARLKWGFEVEAGETGHCTYSASPVYLPGDGELYQ
;
A
#
# COMPACT_ATOMS: atom_id res chain seq x y z
N MET A 1 11.42 -39.96 -6.05
CA MET A 1 10.37 -40.11 -5.01
C MET A 1 10.56 -39.03 -3.96
N PRO A 2 9.53 -38.38 -3.39
CA PRO A 2 8.20 -38.07 -3.93
C PRO A 2 8.11 -36.61 -4.43
N LYS A 3 7.20 -36.37 -5.39
CA LYS A 3 6.85 -35.04 -5.91
C LYS A 3 6.11 -34.25 -4.82
N VAL A 4 6.71 -33.20 -4.30
CA VAL A 4 6.02 -32.21 -3.46
C VAL A 4 5.09 -31.41 -4.37
N SER A 5 3.79 -31.69 -4.29
CA SER A 5 2.77 -30.92 -4.97
C SER A 5 2.66 -29.54 -4.34
N THR A 6 3.32 -28.54 -4.91
CA THR A 6 3.05 -27.12 -4.67
C THR A 6 1.68 -26.79 -5.24
N LEU A 7 0.63 -27.08 -4.46
CA LEU A 7 -0.73 -26.65 -4.74
C LEU A 7 -0.76 -25.12 -4.54
N SER A 8 -0.49 -24.36 -5.61
CA SER A 8 -0.50 -22.90 -5.51
C SER A 8 -1.90 -22.44 -5.07
N ILE A 9 -1.93 -21.47 -4.15
CA ILE A 9 -3.16 -20.81 -3.67
C ILE A 9 -4.00 -20.31 -4.86
N PHE A 10 -3.35 -19.92 -5.97
CA PHE A 10 -4.01 -19.58 -7.23
C PHE A 10 -4.77 -20.74 -7.84
N LYS A 11 -4.26 -21.98 -7.87
CA LYS A 11 -5.01 -23.15 -8.37
C LYS A 11 -6.25 -23.45 -7.53
N LEU A 12 -6.17 -23.26 -6.21
CA LEU A 12 -7.31 -23.39 -5.28
C LEU A 12 -8.36 -22.30 -5.51
N ILE A 13 -7.93 -21.05 -5.73
CA ILE A 13 -8.80 -19.94 -6.11
C ILE A 13 -9.45 -20.19 -7.48
N THR A 14 -8.71 -20.77 -8.43
CA THR A 14 -9.21 -21.03 -9.80
C THR A 14 -10.19 -22.19 -9.86
N LEU A 15 -9.99 -23.25 -9.05
CA LEU A 15 -10.95 -24.34 -8.86
C LEU A 15 -12.26 -23.82 -8.25
N ARG A 16 -12.18 -22.86 -7.33
CA ARG A 16 -13.37 -22.21 -6.74
C ARG A 16 -14.05 -21.22 -7.69
N ARG A 17 -13.30 -20.58 -8.59
CA ARG A 17 -13.79 -19.62 -9.62
C ARG A 17 -14.73 -20.28 -10.64
N LYS A 18 -14.54 -21.56 -10.97
CA LYS A 18 -15.38 -22.27 -11.96
C LYS A 18 -16.83 -22.53 -11.49
N HIS A 19 -17.11 -22.47 -10.19
CA HIS A 19 -18.47 -22.67 -9.67
C HIS A 19 -19.33 -21.39 -9.65
N ASP A 20 -18.74 -20.18 -9.71
CA ASP A 20 -19.45 -18.91 -9.49
C ASP A 20 -19.73 -18.10 -10.78
N LEU A 21 -19.32 -18.59 -11.95
CA LEU A 21 -19.40 -17.89 -13.24
C LEU A 21 -20.50 -18.41 -14.19
N LEU A 22 -21.59 -18.99 -13.68
CA LEU A 22 -22.77 -19.22 -14.52
C LEU A 22 -23.53 -17.91 -14.73
N PRO A 23 -23.70 -17.45 -15.98
CA PRO A 23 -24.53 -16.28 -16.27
C PRO A 23 -25.97 -16.58 -15.88
N LEU A 24 -26.61 -15.60 -15.22
CA LEU A 24 -28.04 -15.58 -14.95
C LEU A 24 -28.79 -15.39 -16.27
N LYS A 25 -29.03 -16.49 -16.99
CA LYS A 25 -30.12 -16.58 -17.95
C LYS A 25 -30.48 -18.05 -18.16
N ASP A 26 -31.46 -18.51 -17.38
CA ASP A 26 -32.37 -19.56 -17.78
C ASP A 26 -33.65 -19.37 -16.96
N ASP A 27 -34.66 -18.79 -17.59
CA ASP A 27 -36.02 -18.65 -17.04
C ASP A 27 -36.88 -19.88 -17.37
N ASN A 28 -36.29 -21.02 -17.77
CA ASN A 28 -37.01 -22.26 -18.09
C ASN A 28 -36.25 -23.51 -17.61
N VAL A 29 -36.07 -23.66 -16.29
CA VAL A 29 -35.64 -24.95 -15.72
C VAL A 29 -36.82 -25.56 -14.97
N ASP A 30 -37.26 -26.70 -15.48
CA ASP A 30 -38.24 -27.63 -14.92
C ASP A 30 -37.99 -27.88 -13.41
N ASP A 31 -39.01 -27.61 -12.60
CA ASP A 31 -39.01 -27.58 -11.12
C ASP A 31 -38.94 -28.98 -10.46
N THR A 32 -38.50 -30.01 -11.20
CA THR A 32 -38.57 -31.43 -10.82
C THR A 32 -37.24 -32.12 -10.53
N LYS A 33 -36.08 -31.47 -10.72
CA LYS A 33 -34.77 -32.05 -10.36
C LYS A 33 -34.15 -31.42 -9.11
N LEU A 34 -34.21 -32.18 -8.02
CA LEU A 34 -33.54 -31.91 -6.74
C LEU A 34 -32.02 -31.79 -6.93
N PRO A 35 -31.35 -30.76 -6.39
CA PRO A 35 -29.90 -30.72 -6.35
C PRO A 35 -29.35 -31.76 -5.35
N GLU A 36 -28.38 -32.58 -5.77
CA GLU A 36 -27.74 -33.56 -4.89
C GLU A 36 -27.08 -32.90 -3.66
N PRO A 37 -27.07 -33.57 -2.50
CA PRO A 37 -26.44 -33.05 -1.29
C PRO A 37 -24.93 -32.90 -1.49
N HIS A 38 -24.48 -31.65 -1.60
CA HIS A 38 -23.07 -31.30 -1.64
C HIS A 38 -22.35 -31.80 -0.38
N LYS A 39 -21.49 -32.82 -0.50
CA LYS A 39 -20.58 -33.21 0.59
C LYS A 39 -19.65 -32.02 0.90
N PRO A 40 -19.73 -31.41 2.10
CA PRO A 40 -18.88 -30.26 2.40
C PRO A 40 -17.43 -30.71 2.49
N GLY A 41 -16.55 -30.06 1.72
CA GLY A 41 -15.11 -30.28 1.81
C GLY A 41 -14.59 -29.98 3.22
N ARG A 42 -13.46 -30.59 3.60
CA ARG A 42 -12.82 -30.51 4.93
C ARG A 42 -12.54 -29.08 5.47
N PHE A 43 -12.65 -28.06 4.61
CA PHE A 43 -12.47 -26.63 4.93
C PHE A 43 -13.71 -25.78 4.63
N ALA A 44 -14.91 -26.36 4.60
CA ALA A 44 -16.14 -25.63 4.34
C ALA A 44 -16.52 -24.70 5.50
N GLY A 45 -16.92 -23.48 5.16
CA GLY A 45 -17.42 -22.47 6.11
C GLY A 45 -16.35 -21.56 6.71
N TRP A 46 -16.78 -20.68 7.62
CA TRP A 46 -15.97 -19.58 8.11
C TRP A 46 -14.74 -20.01 8.93
N LYS A 47 -14.80 -21.12 9.68
CA LYS A 47 -13.64 -21.69 10.40
C LYS A 47 -12.56 -22.16 9.43
N GLY A 48 -12.94 -22.78 8.31
CA GLY A 48 -12.00 -23.20 7.27
C GLY A 48 -11.23 -22.02 6.67
N THR A 49 -11.90 -20.89 6.46
CA THR A 49 -11.28 -19.63 6.02
C THR A 49 -10.29 -19.09 7.05
N LEU A 50 -10.60 -19.16 8.36
CA LEU A 50 -9.65 -18.77 9.42
C LEU A 50 -8.41 -19.67 9.42
N TYR A 51 -8.58 -21.00 9.30
CA TYR A 51 -7.44 -21.92 9.24
C TYR A 51 -6.53 -21.65 8.04
N LEU A 52 -7.11 -21.36 6.87
CA LEU A 52 -6.31 -20.95 5.70
C LEU A 52 -5.58 -19.62 5.94
N GLY A 53 -6.22 -18.68 6.64
CA GLY A 53 -5.59 -17.44 7.10
C GLY A 53 -4.43 -17.67 8.07
N SER A 54 -4.57 -18.59 9.02
CA SER A 54 -3.49 -19.00 9.92
C SER A 54 -2.33 -19.62 9.15
N ILE A 55 -2.59 -20.54 8.21
CA ILE A 55 -1.56 -21.16 7.37
C ILE A 55 -0.81 -20.09 6.58
N ALA A 56 -1.51 -19.13 5.98
CA ALA A 56 -0.88 -18.02 5.26
C ALA A 56 0.01 -17.17 6.19
N ALA A 57 -0.44 -16.88 7.42
CA ALA A 57 0.33 -16.11 8.39
C ALA A 57 1.61 -16.85 8.85
N PHE A 58 1.51 -18.14 9.16
CA PHE A 58 2.68 -18.96 9.50
C PHE A 58 3.62 -19.14 8.31
N THR A 59 3.10 -19.25 7.10
CA THR A 59 3.93 -19.32 5.88
C THR A 59 4.76 -18.04 5.72
N ALA A 60 4.13 -16.87 5.87
CA ALA A 60 4.83 -15.60 5.84
C ALA A 60 5.86 -15.49 6.98
N LEU A 61 5.55 -16.00 8.18
CA LEU A 61 6.47 -16.02 9.31
C LEU A 61 7.70 -16.88 9.02
N ILE A 62 7.50 -18.10 8.52
CA ILE A 62 8.57 -19.03 8.16
C ILE A 62 9.45 -18.42 7.06
N LEU A 63 8.86 -17.83 6.02
CA LEU A 63 9.63 -17.18 4.95
C LEU A 63 10.46 -16.00 5.48
N ASN A 64 9.89 -15.17 6.36
CA ASN A 64 10.64 -14.08 6.99
C ASN A 64 11.77 -14.60 7.88
N LEU A 65 11.51 -15.64 8.69
CA LEU A 65 12.54 -16.27 9.52
C LEU A 65 13.67 -16.86 8.66
N ILE A 66 13.33 -17.59 7.58
CA ILE A 66 14.32 -18.12 6.65
C ILE A 66 15.17 -16.99 6.07
N MET A 67 14.55 -15.89 5.63
CA MET A 67 15.26 -14.75 5.07
C MET A 67 16.19 -14.11 6.10
N VAL A 68 15.72 -13.88 7.33
CA VAL A 68 16.55 -13.29 8.40
C VAL A 68 17.68 -14.22 8.83
N CYS A 69 17.42 -15.52 9.02
CA CYS A 69 18.46 -16.48 9.35
C CYS A 69 19.50 -16.56 8.23
N TRP A 70 19.06 -16.61 6.97
CA TRP A 70 19.95 -16.61 5.81
C TRP A 70 20.78 -15.32 5.71
N ALA A 71 20.16 -14.16 5.94
CA ALA A 71 20.84 -12.87 5.94
C ALA A 71 21.87 -12.74 7.08
N SER A 72 21.52 -13.25 8.27
CA SER A 72 22.33 -13.12 9.49
C SER A 72 23.48 -14.12 9.58
N THR A 73 23.36 -15.27 8.90
CA THR A 73 24.40 -16.32 8.90
C THR A 73 25.45 -16.16 7.81
N ARG A 74 25.25 -15.24 6.86
CA ARG A 74 26.24 -14.95 5.83
C ARG A 74 27.33 -14.02 6.40
N PRO A 75 28.62 -14.38 6.27
CA PRO A 75 29.74 -13.58 6.77
C PRO A 75 30.02 -12.32 5.93
N ARG A 76 29.03 -11.78 5.19
CA ARG A 76 29.12 -10.46 4.57
C ARG A 76 28.62 -9.41 5.57
N HIS A 77 29.39 -9.26 6.63
CA HIS A 77 29.42 -7.97 7.29
C HIS A 77 30.11 -7.05 6.29
N SER A 78 29.45 -5.98 5.87
CA SER A 78 30.21 -4.92 5.22
C SER A 78 31.25 -4.41 6.22
N ASP A 79 32.28 -3.71 5.73
CA ASP A 79 33.08 -2.78 6.55
C ASP A 79 32.20 -1.65 7.16
N GLU A 80 30.87 -1.80 7.10
CA GLU A 80 29.87 -0.76 7.15
C GLU A 80 28.75 -0.97 8.17
N GLY A 81 28.86 -2.01 9.03
CA GLY A 81 27.95 -2.25 10.16
C GLY A 81 26.55 -2.72 9.80
N GLY A 82 26.25 -2.87 8.50
CA GLY A 82 25.01 -3.42 7.96
C GLY A 82 25.18 -4.83 7.40
N SER A 83 24.10 -5.61 7.34
CA SER A 83 24.11 -6.94 6.70
C SER A 83 23.88 -6.78 5.19
N VAL A 84 24.93 -6.94 4.39
CA VAL A 84 24.85 -6.80 2.94
C VAL A 84 24.37 -8.11 2.30
N LEU A 85 23.17 -8.07 1.71
CA LEU A 85 22.58 -9.20 0.98
C LEU A 85 23.21 -9.36 -0.41
N TYR A 86 23.47 -8.23 -1.08
CA TYR A 86 24.04 -8.16 -2.41
C TYR A 86 24.88 -6.89 -2.56
N ALA A 87 26.00 -6.96 -3.27
CA ALA A 87 26.81 -5.81 -3.65
C ALA A 87 27.27 -5.98 -5.10
N GLY A 88 27.14 -4.92 -5.90
CA GLY A 88 27.55 -4.93 -7.31
C GLY A 88 26.97 -3.73 -8.06
N ASP A 89 26.74 -3.93 -9.36
CA ASP A 89 26.15 -2.94 -10.26
C ASP A 89 24.79 -2.42 -9.77
N CYS A 90 24.54 -1.12 -9.92
CA CYS A 90 23.33 -0.48 -9.42
C CYS A 90 22.07 -0.92 -10.16
N ASN A 91 22.16 -1.23 -11.46
CA ASN A 91 21.02 -1.71 -12.23
C ASN A 91 20.63 -3.12 -11.77
N GLN A 92 21.60 -4.00 -11.56
CA GLN A 92 21.34 -5.34 -11.02
C GLN A 92 20.78 -5.28 -9.59
N THR A 93 21.33 -4.42 -8.74
CA THR A 93 20.83 -4.18 -7.38
C THR A 93 19.37 -3.71 -7.40
N LYS A 94 19.03 -2.78 -8.29
CA LYS A 94 17.66 -2.28 -8.49
C LYS A 94 16.69 -3.39 -8.92
N HIS A 95 17.09 -4.28 -9.82
CA HIS A 95 16.28 -5.41 -10.25
C HIS A 95 16.00 -6.39 -9.10
N ILE A 96 17.04 -6.76 -8.33
CA ILE A 96 16.90 -7.66 -7.17
C ILE A 96 16.00 -7.02 -6.10
N SER A 97 16.24 -5.74 -5.79
CA SER A 97 15.44 -4.95 -4.84
C SER A 97 13.97 -4.94 -5.24
N THR A 98 13.67 -4.64 -6.50
CA THR A 98 12.30 -4.64 -7.05
C THR A 98 11.63 -6.02 -6.86
N GLY A 99 12.34 -7.11 -7.12
CA GLY A 99 11.84 -8.47 -6.93
C GLY A 99 11.52 -8.79 -5.46
N ILE A 100 12.40 -8.41 -4.53
CA ILE A 100 12.18 -8.62 -3.09
C ILE A 100 10.99 -7.80 -2.59
N HIS A 101 10.87 -6.53 -2.99
CA HIS A 101 9.73 -5.70 -2.61
C HIS A 101 8.40 -6.23 -3.18
N LEU A 102 8.41 -6.83 -4.38
CA LEU A 102 7.23 -7.51 -4.91
C LEU A 102 6.81 -8.69 -4.00
N VAL A 103 7.76 -9.52 -3.56
CA VAL A 103 7.48 -10.63 -2.63
C VAL A 103 6.96 -10.11 -1.29
N ILE A 104 7.59 -9.10 -0.71
CA ILE A 104 7.15 -8.46 0.54
C ILE A 104 5.72 -7.95 0.40
N ASN A 105 5.40 -7.26 -0.69
CA ASN A 105 4.04 -6.75 -0.93
C ASN A 105 3.00 -7.88 -1.08
N ILE A 106 3.35 -9.00 -1.72
CA ILE A 106 2.48 -10.19 -1.81
C ILE A 106 2.22 -10.78 -0.41
N LEU A 107 3.27 -11.00 0.38
CA LEU A 107 3.15 -11.55 1.73
C LEU A 107 2.35 -10.61 2.64
N SER A 108 2.64 -9.31 2.60
CA SER A 108 1.93 -8.26 3.34
C SER A 108 0.43 -8.23 2.99
N THR A 109 0.09 -8.31 1.69
CA THR A 109 -1.30 -8.35 1.23
C THR A 109 -2.03 -9.60 1.72
N GLY A 110 -1.35 -10.76 1.72
CA GLY A 110 -1.89 -12.01 2.26
C GLY A 110 -2.18 -11.91 3.76
N LEU A 111 -1.23 -11.37 4.54
CA LEU A 111 -1.38 -11.13 5.98
C LEU A 111 -2.51 -10.14 6.29
N LEU A 112 -2.61 -9.07 5.51
CA LEU A 112 -3.69 -8.08 5.64
C LEU A 112 -5.05 -8.74 5.37
N SER A 113 -5.15 -9.57 4.33
CA SER A 113 -6.40 -10.28 4.00
C SER A 113 -6.81 -11.25 5.11
N ALA A 114 -5.87 -12.05 5.63
CA ALA A 114 -6.12 -12.99 6.71
C ALA A 114 -6.57 -12.28 8.01
N SER A 115 -5.84 -11.23 8.40
CA SER A 115 -6.19 -10.44 9.59
C SER A 115 -7.49 -9.66 9.44
N ASN A 116 -7.79 -9.10 8.28
CA ASN A 116 -9.07 -8.45 8.00
C ASN A 116 -10.23 -9.45 8.12
N TYR A 117 -10.08 -10.66 7.59
CA TYR A 117 -11.11 -11.70 7.76
C TYR A 117 -11.28 -12.13 9.22
N ALA A 118 -10.19 -12.33 9.96
CA ALA A 118 -10.24 -12.64 11.39
C ALA A 118 -10.94 -11.53 12.19
N MET A 119 -10.62 -10.27 11.90
CA MET A 119 -11.27 -9.10 12.49
C MET A 119 -12.78 -9.05 12.16
N GLN A 120 -13.19 -9.41 10.95
CA GLN A 120 -14.60 -9.52 10.60
C GLN A 120 -15.31 -10.61 11.41
N CYS A 121 -14.66 -11.77 11.59
CA CYS A 121 -15.21 -12.85 12.40
C CYS A 121 -15.35 -12.44 13.88
N LEU A 122 -14.34 -11.76 14.43
CA LEU A 122 -14.34 -11.30 15.81
C LEU A 122 -15.40 -10.23 16.06
N SER A 123 -15.66 -9.33 15.10
CA SER A 123 -16.64 -8.23 15.24
C SER A 123 -18.09 -8.60 14.84
N ALA A 124 -18.31 -9.72 14.16
CA ALA A 124 -19.63 -10.17 13.75
C ALA A 124 -20.44 -10.72 14.95
N PRO A 125 -21.68 -10.25 15.19
CA PRO A 125 -22.42 -10.66 16.38
C PRO A 125 -22.94 -12.10 16.26
N THR A 126 -23.13 -12.77 17.40
CA THR A 126 -23.91 -14.02 17.46
C THR A 126 -25.40 -13.71 17.59
N ARG A 127 -26.28 -14.73 17.40
CA ARG A 127 -27.72 -14.57 17.65
C ARG A 127 -28.01 -14.05 19.07
N GLN A 128 -27.34 -14.60 20.07
CA GLN A 128 -27.47 -14.15 21.46
C GLN A 128 -27.04 -12.69 21.68
N ASP A 129 -25.96 -12.24 21.02
CA ASP A 129 -25.53 -10.84 21.09
C ASP A 129 -26.61 -9.91 20.50
N VAL A 130 -27.21 -10.32 19.38
CA VAL A 130 -28.30 -9.60 18.72
C VAL A 130 -29.53 -9.54 19.62
N ASP A 131 -29.96 -10.66 20.22
CA ASP A 131 -31.14 -10.73 21.10
C ASP A 131 -30.98 -9.80 22.31
N ARG A 132 -29.80 -9.82 22.93
CA ARG A 132 -29.46 -8.92 24.05
C ARG A 132 -29.50 -7.45 23.64
N ALA A 133 -29.08 -7.12 22.42
CA ALA A 133 -29.13 -5.76 21.90
C ALA A 133 -30.57 -5.34 21.59
N HIS A 134 -31.36 -6.22 20.98
CA HIS A 134 -32.74 -5.99 20.60
C HIS A 134 -33.63 -5.79 21.82
N ALA A 135 -33.43 -6.56 22.90
CA ALA A 135 -34.09 -6.37 24.19
C ALA A 135 -33.86 -4.96 24.80
N LYS A 136 -32.84 -4.23 24.34
CA LYS A 136 -32.51 -2.85 24.74
C LYS A 136 -32.83 -1.82 23.66
N ASN A 137 -33.64 -2.16 22.66
CA ASN A 137 -33.94 -1.32 21.49
C ASN A 137 -32.69 -0.84 20.74
N LYS A 138 -31.63 -1.66 20.73
CA LYS A 138 -30.38 -1.41 20.00
C LYS A 138 -30.27 -2.41 18.85
N TRP A 139 -29.51 -2.04 17.82
CA TRP A 139 -29.24 -2.90 16.67
C TRP A 139 -27.74 -3.03 16.43
N LEU A 140 -27.32 -4.18 15.93
CA LEU A 140 -25.95 -4.51 15.59
C LEU A 140 -25.78 -4.60 14.07
N ASP A 141 -24.58 -4.32 13.59
CA ASP A 141 -24.26 -4.48 12.17
C ASP A 141 -24.05 -5.96 11.86
N ILE A 142 -24.74 -6.48 10.84
CA ILE A 142 -24.55 -7.86 10.35
C ILE A 142 -23.97 -7.84 8.94
N GLY A 143 -23.05 -8.76 8.66
CA GLY A 143 -22.50 -9.01 7.34
C GLY A 143 -21.55 -7.94 6.78
N VAL A 144 -21.05 -7.04 7.64
CA VAL A 144 -20.12 -5.97 7.28
C VAL A 144 -19.02 -5.81 8.33
N PRO A 145 -17.82 -5.33 7.98
CA PRO A 145 -16.81 -4.93 8.97
C PRO A 145 -17.34 -3.77 9.83
N SER A 146 -17.53 -3.99 11.14
CA SER A 146 -18.10 -2.98 12.04
C SER A 146 -17.35 -2.89 13.37
N ALA A 147 -16.59 -1.81 13.55
CA ALA A 147 -15.99 -1.45 14.83
C ALA A 147 -17.06 -1.06 15.89
N ARG A 148 -18.26 -0.65 15.45
CA ARG A 148 -19.37 -0.29 16.36
C ARG A 148 -19.83 -1.47 17.20
N ASN A 149 -19.78 -2.68 16.63
CA ASN A 149 -20.18 -3.90 17.34
C ASN A 149 -19.25 -4.22 18.51
N LEU A 150 -17.98 -3.76 18.49
CA LEU A 150 -16.99 -4.05 19.53
C LEU A 150 -17.42 -3.58 20.93
N VAL A 151 -18.29 -2.58 21.01
CA VAL A 151 -18.83 -2.05 22.27
C VAL A 151 -19.96 -2.93 22.82
N SER A 152 -20.53 -3.83 22.01
CA SER A 152 -21.71 -4.65 22.37
C SER A 152 -21.44 -6.15 22.45
N ILE A 153 -20.31 -6.62 21.90
CA ILE A 153 -19.89 -8.04 21.95
C ILE A 153 -18.99 -8.30 23.18
N PRO A 154 -18.71 -9.57 23.53
CA PRO A 154 -17.81 -9.93 24.63
C PRO A 154 -16.43 -9.26 24.55
N THR A 155 -15.91 -8.81 25.70
CA THR A 155 -14.65 -8.05 25.82
C THR A 155 -13.44 -8.78 25.24
N LEU A 156 -13.33 -10.10 25.44
CA LEU A 156 -12.24 -10.90 24.89
C LEU A 156 -12.15 -10.79 23.36
N ARG A 157 -13.29 -10.82 22.66
CA ARG A 157 -13.34 -10.69 21.19
C ARG A 157 -12.91 -9.29 20.75
N SER A 158 -13.34 -8.27 21.48
CA SER A 158 -12.94 -6.88 21.24
C SER A 158 -11.45 -6.65 21.50
N MET A 159 -10.87 -7.27 22.53
CA MET A 159 -9.43 -7.23 22.80
C MET A 159 -8.63 -7.92 21.69
N LEU A 160 -9.01 -9.13 21.27
CA LEU A 160 -8.35 -9.81 20.15
C LEU A 160 -8.39 -8.98 18.85
N TRP A 161 -9.53 -8.33 18.59
CA TRP A 161 -9.67 -7.43 17.45
C TRP A 161 -8.72 -6.23 17.54
N LEU A 162 -8.63 -5.59 18.70
CA LEU A 162 -7.71 -4.46 18.94
C LEU A 162 -6.24 -4.89 18.81
N CYS A 163 -5.87 -6.06 19.31
CA CYS A 163 -4.53 -6.61 19.17
C CYS A 163 -4.18 -6.91 17.69
N LEU A 164 -5.15 -7.35 16.88
CA LEU A 164 -4.96 -7.54 15.44
C LEU A 164 -4.73 -6.21 14.71
N VAL A 165 -5.44 -5.14 15.09
CA VAL A 165 -5.19 -3.79 14.56
C VAL A 165 -3.80 -3.30 14.98
N ALA A 166 -3.48 -3.38 16.27
CA ALA A 166 -2.20 -2.92 16.82
C ALA A 166 -1.00 -3.63 16.17
N SER A 167 -1.08 -4.96 15.99
CA SER A 167 -0.03 -5.74 15.30
C SER A 167 0.08 -5.47 13.80
N SER A 168 -0.90 -4.81 13.18
CA SER A 168 -0.84 -4.44 11.76
C SER A 168 -0.03 -3.17 11.51
N VAL A 169 -0.02 -2.23 12.47
CA VAL A 169 0.62 -0.92 12.31
C VAL A 169 2.13 -1.04 12.02
N PRO A 170 2.92 -1.83 12.77
CA PRO A 170 4.35 -1.95 12.50
C PRO A 170 4.65 -2.64 11.16
N LEU A 171 3.81 -3.58 10.72
CA LEU A 171 3.99 -4.23 9.41
C LEU A 171 3.84 -3.22 8.27
N HIS A 172 2.88 -2.29 8.36
CA HIS A 172 2.73 -1.23 7.37
C HIS A 172 3.89 -0.23 7.38
N LEU A 173 4.50 0.02 8.54
CA LEU A 173 5.56 1.01 8.71
C LEU A 173 6.96 0.49 8.38
N PHE A 174 7.25 -0.78 8.67
CA PHE A 174 8.64 -1.29 8.64
C PHE A 174 8.90 -2.34 7.57
N TYR A 175 7.89 -3.09 7.12
CA TYR A 175 8.13 -4.29 6.30
C TYR A 175 8.81 -3.96 4.97
N ASN A 176 8.35 -2.92 4.27
CA ASN A 176 8.96 -2.45 3.02
C ASN A 176 10.34 -1.81 3.20
N SER A 177 10.81 -1.59 4.43
CA SER A 177 12.13 -1.00 4.70
C SER A 177 13.05 -1.97 5.46
N THR A 178 12.63 -3.23 5.66
CA THR A 178 13.50 -4.29 6.20
C THR A 178 14.69 -4.59 5.28
N VAL A 179 14.46 -4.44 3.98
CA VAL A 179 15.46 -4.51 2.92
C VAL A 179 15.43 -3.18 2.19
N TYR A 180 16.58 -2.57 1.96
CA TYR A 180 16.69 -1.30 1.25
C TYR A 180 17.99 -1.27 0.43
N SER A 181 17.99 -0.51 -0.65
CA SER A 181 19.16 -0.32 -1.50
C SER A 181 19.96 0.88 -1.01
N THR A 182 21.28 0.79 -1.07
CA THR A 182 22.21 1.89 -0.83
C THR A 182 23.02 2.16 -2.08
N ILE A 183 23.28 3.45 -2.33
CA ILE A 183 24.17 3.90 -3.39
C ILE A 183 25.46 4.40 -2.77
N SER A 184 26.56 4.31 -3.53
CA SER A 184 27.83 4.88 -3.11
C SER A 184 28.13 6.16 -3.84
N ALA A 185 28.71 7.12 -3.12
CA ALA A 185 29.17 8.40 -3.64
C ALA A 185 30.66 8.55 -3.36
N ASN A 186 31.45 8.57 -4.42
CA ASN A 186 32.88 8.81 -4.35
C ASN A 186 33.13 10.32 -4.34
N GLY A 187 33.87 10.79 -3.33
CA GLY A 187 34.65 12.02 -3.46
C GLY A 187 35.81 11.78 -4.42
N TYR A 188 36.29 12.85 -5.04
CA TYR A 188 37.36 12.79 -6.02
C TYR A 188 38.13 14.10 -6.06
N ASP A 189 39.39 14.02 -6.45
CA ASP A 189 40.26 15.18 -6.64
C ASP A 189 40.39 15.49 -8.14
N VAL A 190 40.35 16.78 -8.49
CA VAL A 190 40.50 17.29 -9.86
C VAL A 190 41.88 17.92 -9.98
N PHE A 191 42.74 17.34 -10.82
CA PHE A 191 44.09 17.82 -11.06
C PHE A 191 44.23 18.44 -12.44
N VAL A 192 45.21 19.33 -12.61
CA VAL A 192 45.71 19.75 -13.92
C VAL A 192 47.20 19.43 -14.06
N ALA A 193 47.59 18.98 -15.24
CA ALA A 193 48.98 18.71 -15.61
C ALA A 193 49.16 18.87 -17.12
N ASN A 194 50.40 18.82 -17.59
CA ASN A 194 50.73 18.81 -19.02
C ASN A 194 50.87 17.36 -19.55
N SER A 195 51.21 17.23 -20.82
CA SER A 195 51.34 15.92 -21.48
C SER A 195 52.43 15.00 -20.89
N SER A 196 53.40 15.53 -20.13
CA SER A 196 54.41 14.72 -19.43
C SER A 196 53.91 14.09 -18.12
N PHE A 197 52.63 14.27 -17.77
CA PHE A 197 52.03 13.72 -16.55
C PHE A 197 52.26 12.20 -16.38
N THR A 198 52.18 11.44 -17.48
CA THR A 198 52.36 9.97 -17.46
C THR A 198 53.81 9.52 -17.21
N SER A 199 54.79 10.41 -17.40
CA SER A 199 56.21 10.16 -17.16
C SER A 199 56.74 10.73 -15.85
N LEU A 200 55.90 11.39 -15.05
CA LEU A 200 56.30 11.95 -13.76
C LEU A 200 56.72 10.85 -12.78
N THR A 201 57.67 11.18 -11.91
CA THR A 201 58.19 10.33 -10.84
C THR A 201 57.85 10.91 -9.47
N PRO A 202 57.96 10.13 -8.38
CA PRO A 202 57.75 10.64 -7.03
C PRO A 202 58.55 11.90 -6.68
N SER A 203 59.75 12.07 -7.27
CA SER A 203 60.58 13.27 -7.07
C SER A 203 60.00 14.53 -7.73
N ASP A 204 59.20 14.39 -8.78
CA ASP A 204 58.58 15.51 -9.50
C ASP A 204 57.34 16.06 -8.79
N VAL A 205 56.77 15.25 -7.88
CA VAL A 205 55.60 15.60 -7.06
C VAL A 205 56.06 15.77 -5.62
N SER A 206 56.91 16.78 -5.34
CA SER A 206 57.41 17.05 -3.98
C SER A 206 56.45 17.89 -3.14
N THR A 207 55.64 18.74 -3.78
CA THR A 207 54.64 19.60 -3.17
C THR A 207 53.45 19.77 -4.12
N VAL A 208 52.24 19.83 -3.58
CA VAL A 208 51.02 20.15 -4.35
C VAL A 208 50.50 21.51 -3.88
N TYR A 209 50.27 22.40 -4.85
CA TYR A 209 49.72 23.73 -4.62
C TYR A 209 48.27 23.80 -5.09
N ASP A 210 47.49 24.69 -4.47
CA ASP A 210 46.24 25.17 -5.07
C ASP A 210 46.51 26.24 -6.11
N GLN A 211 45.45 26.89 -6.58
CA GLN A 211 45.53 27.99 -7.53
C GLN A 211 46.01 29.32 -6.94
N GLU A 212 45.93 29.50 -5.63
CA GLU A 212 46.42 30.68 -4.92
C GLU A 212 47.91 30.54 -4.54
N GLY A 213 48.52 29.40 -4.89
CA GLY A 213 49.91 29.09 -4.58
C GLY A 213 50.11 28.66 -3.12
N MET A 214 49.04 28.34 -2.39
CA MET A 214 49.12 27.78 -1.05
C MET A 214 49.40 26.29 -1.12
N LYS A 215 50.23 25.82 -0.17
CA LYS A 215 50.59 24.41 -0.06
C LYS A 215 49.43 23.64 0.59
N TRP A 216 48.91 22.62 -0.10
CA TRP A 216 47.99 21.67 0.52
C TRP A 216 48.76 20.76 1.49
N ASP A 217 48.35 20.69 2.74
CA ASP A 217 48.91 19.81 3.75
C ASP A 217 48.37 18.37 3.63
N GLY A 218 49.26 17.39 3.81
CA GLY A 218 48.96 15.95 3.95
C GLY A 218 48.21 15.28 2.79
N ASN A 219 46.89 15.42 2.75
CA ASN A 219 46.00 14.60 1.91
C ASN A 219 46.10 14.93 0.42
N GLY A 220 46.33 16.19 0.03
CA GLY A 220 46.49 16.58 -1.39
C GLY A 220 47.71 15.94 -2.05
N TYR A 221 48.82 15.85 -1.31
CA TYR A 221 50.05 15.17 -1.75
C TYR A 221 49.82 13.67 -1.98
N VAL A 222 49.15 12.99 -1.04
CA VAL A 222 48.88 11.54 -1.15
C VAL A 222 47.97 11.23 -2.34
N SER A 223 46.97 12.07 -2.61
CA SER A 223 46.12 11.95 -3.80
C SER A 223 46.89 12.15 -5.10
N ALA A 224 47.74 13.17 -5.18
CA ALA A 224 48.58 13.43 -6.36
C ALA A 224 49.54 12.28 -6.64
N MET A 225 50.17 11.73 -5.59
CA MET A 225 51.01 10.54 -5.67
C MET A 225 50.23 9.32 -6.15
N SER A 226 49.00 9.12 -5.67
CA SER A 226 48.14 8.01 -6.06
C SER A 226 47.77 8.07 -7.54
N ILE A 227 47.26 9.21 -8.02
CA ILE A 227 46.85 9.36 -9.43
C ILE A 227 48.05 9.30 -10.39
N MET A 228 49.20 9.84 -10.01
CA MET A 228 50.45 9.69 -10.77
C MET A 228 50.86 8.20 -10.88
N SER A 229 50.83 7.45 -9.76
CA SER A 229 51.17 6.03 -9.78
C SER A 229 50.24 5.21 -10.68
N TRP A 230 48.94 5.55 -10.72
CA TRP A 230 47.98 4.92 -11.62
C TRP A 230 48.21 5.31 -13.08
N ALA A 231 48.65 6.54 -13.35
CA ALA A 231 49.03 6.98 -14.68
C ALA A 231 50.23 6.17 -15.21
N GLN A 232 51.28 6.03 -14.40
CA GLN A 232 52.47 5.23 -14.73
C GLN A 232 52.13 3.74 -14.96
N ALA A 233 51.22 3.20 -14.16
CA ALA A 233 50.76 1.82 -14.29
C ALA A 233 49.82 1.58 -15.50
N GLY A 234 49.44 2.63 -16.24
CA GLY A 234 48.48 2.53 -17.34
C GLY A 234 47.04 2.24 -16.91
N ASN A 235 46.70 2.51 -15.64
CA ASN A 235 45.38 2.22 -15.06
C ASN A 235 44.37 3.37 -15.23
N LEU A 236 44.79 4.51 -15.78
CA LEU A 236 43.89 5.62 -16.10
C LEU A 236 43.31 5.47 -17.51
N THR A 237 42.03 5.81 -17.67
CA THR A 237 41.38 5.83 -18.98
C THR A 237 41.46 7.24 -19.57
N ARG A 238 41.99 7.35 -20.79
CA ARG A 238 41.91 8.58 -21.58
C ARG A 238 40.49 8.80 -22.10
N MET A 239 39.92 9.98 -21.87
CA MET A 239 38.60 10.40 -22.35
C MET A 239 38.71 11.73 -23.09
N THR A 240 37.88 11.93 -24.12
CA THR A 240 37.72 13.25 -24.75
C THR A 240 37.05 14.23 -23.77
N PRO A 241 37.15 15.56 -24.00
CA PRO A 241 36.41 16.55 -23.20
C PRO A 241 34.92 16.23 -23.03
N GLU A 242 34.21 15.86 -24.10
CA GLU A 242 32.78 15.55 -24.04
C GLU A 242 32.48 14.31 -23.19
N GLU A 243 33.28 13.25 -23.34
CA GLU A 243 33.17 12.02 -22.54
C GLU A 243 33.46 12.29 -21.07
N CYS A 244 34.48 13.11 -20.78
CA CYS A 244 34.89 13.48 -19.43
C CYS A 244 33.79 14.29 -18.72
N ILE A 245 33.24 15.31 -19.38
CA ILE A 245 32.10 16.08 -18.86
C ILE A 245 30.92 15.14 -18.60
N SER A 246 30.60 14.25 -19.54
CA SER A 246 29.50 13.29 -19.38
C SER A 246 29.73 12.30 -18.23
N ALA A 247 30.98 11.95 -17.94
CA ALA A 247 31.34 11.05 -16.86
C ALA A 247 31.19 11.69 -15.48
N TYR A 248 31.50 13.00 -15.36
CA TYR A 248 31.52 13.72 -14.08
C TYR A 248 30.32 14.64 -13.81
N ALA A 249 29.54 15.01 -14.83
CA ALA A 249 28.31 15.80 -14.71
C ALA A 249 27.14 14.96 -14.13
N THR A 250 27.34 14.40 -12.94
CA THR A 250 26.38 13.59 -12.21
C THR A 250 26.32 14.06 -10.76
N SER A 251 25.13 14.06 -10.17
CA SER A 251 24.96 14.47 -8.77
C SER A 251 25.66 13.54 -7.79
N TRP A 252 25.79 12.25 -8.14
CA TRP A 252 26.48 11.25 -7.34
C TRP A 252 27.47 10.50 -8.21
N GLN A 253 28.76 10.67 -7.94
CA GLN A 253 29.80 9.97 -8.69
C GLN A 253 30.02 8.57 -8.09
N SER A 254 29.65 7.52 -8.83
CA SER A 254 29.80 6.13 -8.38
C SER A 254 30.77 5.32 -9.23
N LYS A 255 31.09 5.80 -10.44
CA LYS A 255 31.81 5.06 -11.50
C LYS A 255 33.22 5.55 -11.73
N HIS A 256 33.54 6.75 -11.26
CA HIS A 256 34.85 7.35 -11.42
C HIS A 256 35.40 7.87 -10.08
N GLY A 257 36.72 7.96 -9.99
CA GLY A 257 37.47 8.54 -8.89
C GLY A 257 38.13 9.85 -9.31
N SER A 258 39.37 10.10 -8.91
CA SER A 258 40.09 11.33 -9.27
C SER A 258 40.38 11.43 -10.78
N VAL A 259 40.49 12.67 -11.27
CA VAL A 259 40.72 12.99 -12.69
C VAL A 259 41.90 13.95 -12.84
N ALA A 260 42.73 13.72 -13.86
CA ALA A 260 43.75 14.66 -14.30
C ALA A 260 43.35 15.26 -15.66
N LEU A 261 43.20 16.58 -15.70
CA LEU A 261 42.96 17.38 -16.89
C LEU A 261 44.31 17.69 -17.54
N ILE A 262 44.48 17.30 -18.81
CA ILE A 262 45.73 17.54 -19.54
C ILE A 262 45.58 18.80 -20.40
N SER A 263 46.47 19.76 -20.18
CA SER A 263 46.49 21.04 -20.88
C SER A 263 47.92 21.45 -21.24
N SER A 264 48.15 21.85 -22.48
CA SER A 264 49.41 22.46 -22.91
C SER A 264 49.64 23.87 -22.33
N ALA A 265 48.58 24.54 -21.84
CA ALA A 265 48.69 25.82 -21.15
C ALA A 265 49.29 25.70 -19.73
N PHE A 266 49.42 24.47 -19.19
CA PHE A 266 50.01 24.23 -17.88
C PHE A 266 51.54 24.15 -17.96
N ASN A 267 52.22 25.18 -17.46
CA ASN A 267 53.69 25.32 -17.56
C ASN A 267 54.49 24.54 -16.50
N GLY A 268 53.84 24.03 -15.44
CA GLY A 268 54.46 23.18 -14.41
C GLY A 268 55.62 23.81 -13.62
N SER A 269 55.74 25.15 -13.59
CA SER A 269 56.90 25.84 -13.01
C SER A 269 56.99 25.76 -11.48
N MET A 270 55.85 25.69 -10.79
CA MET A 270 55.79 25.56 -9.32
C MET A 270 55.65 24.11 -8.86
N SER A 271 54.91 23.29 -9.63
CA SER A 271 54.71 21.86 -9.38
C SER A 271 54.36 21.15 -10.69
N ALA A 272 54.79 19.90 -10.82
CA ALA A 272 54.51 19.10 -12.03
C ALA A 272 53.01 18.72 -12.18
N ILE A 273 52.24 18.86 -11.10
CA ILE A 273 50.79 18.66 -11.02
C ILE A 273 50.22 19.69 -10.06
N GLN A 274 48.99 20.15 -10.30
CA GLN A 274 48.28 21.08 -9.43
C GLN A 274 46.88 20.53 -9.10
N LEU A 275 46.44 20.68 -7.85
CA LEU A 275 45.08 20.34 -7.43
C LEU A 275 44.18 21.55 -7.67
N LEU A 276 43.20 21.39 -8.56
CA LEU A 276 42.23 22.45 -8.87
C LEU A 276 41.10 22.47 -7.86
N GLU A 277 40.49 21.31 -7.59
CA GLU A 277 39.30 21.21 -6.75
C GLU A 277 39.29 19.85 -6.03
N ARG A 278 38.83 19.84 -4.78
CA ARG A 278 38.50 18.61 -4.06
C ARG A 278 36.98 18.48 -3.96
N GLN A 279 36.42 17.57 -4.75
CA GLN A 279 35.00 17.27 -4.68
C GLN A 279 34.75 16.25 -3.56
N LEU A 280 34.05 16.67 -2.51
CA LEU A 280 33.57 15.76 -1.48
C LEU A 280 32.29 15.06 -1.94
N ALA A 281 32.04 13.86 -1.40
CA ALA A 281 30.75 13.22 -1.56
C ALA A 281 29.65 14.16 -0.99
N PRO A 282 28.56 14.40 -1.75
CA PRO A 282 27.49 15.30 -1.32
C PRO A 282 26.87 14.87 0.02
N TRP A 283 26.47 15.84 0.84
CA TRP A 283 25.98 15.65 2.21
C TRP A 283 24.84 16.61 2.53
N VAL A 284 23.79 16.12 3.21
CA VAL A 284 22.52 16.82 3.42
C VAL A 284 22.62 18.19 4.12
N GLY A 285 23.70 18.48 4.84
CA GLY A 285 23.92 19.78 5.47
C GLY A 285 24.84 20.73 4.72
N ASP A 286 25.35 20.36 3.53
CA ASP A 286 26.13 21.27 2.69
C ASP A 286 25.15 22.21 1.94
N SER A 287 25.14 23.50 2.28
CA SER A 287 24.15 24.48 1.79
C SER A 287 24.36 24.95 0.35
N GLU A 288 25.46 24.55 -0.29
CA GLU A 288 25.92 25.06 -1.60
C GLU A 288 26.37 23.93 -2.53
N GLU A 289 25.54 22.90 -2.70
CA GLU A 289 25.92 21.78 -3.58
C GLU A 289 25.83 22.14 -5.07
N ASP A 290 26.99 22.30 -5.69
CA ASP A 290 27.23 22.14 -7.12
C ASP A 290 28.23 20.97 -7.32
N PRO A 291 27.76 19.71 -7.32
CA PRO A 291 28.60 18.50 -7.17
C PRO A 291 29.60 18.26 -8.32
N PHE A 292 29.50 19.05 -9.38
CA PHE A 292 30.39 19.07 -10.52
C PHE A 292 30.65 20.50 -11.00
N GLY A 293 30.60 21.48 -10.08
CA GLY A 293 30.74 22.90 -10.38
C GLY A 293 32.02 23.27 -11.11
N TRP A 294 33.12 22.55 -10.79
CA TRP A 294 34.42 22.71 -11.42
C TRP A 294 34.40 22.54 -12.95
N ILE A 295 33.40 21.85 -13.53
CA ILE A 295 33.27 21.67 -14.98
C ILE A 295 32.95 22.99 -15.68
N CYS A 296 32.20 23.89 -15.03
CA CYS A 296 31.69 25.13 -15.60
C CYS A 296 32.41 26.39 -15.09
N ASP A 297 33.55 26.23 -14.43
CA ASP A 297 34.25 27.27 -13.65
C ASP A 297 35.00 28.32 -14.52
N GLU A 298 34.47 28.61 -15.71
CA GLU A 298 35.04 29.52 -16.71
C GLU A 298 34.19 30.79 -16.92
N GLN A 299 33.06 30.96 -16.21
CA GLN A 299 32.18 32.11 -16.43
C GLN A 299 32.52 33.27 -15.48
N PRO A 300 33.27 34.31 -15.92
CA PRO A 300 33.19 35.60 -15.27
C PRO A 300 31.75 36.08 -15.44
N SER A 301 31.12 36.48 -14.33
CA SER A 301 29.88 37.25 -14.27
C SER A 301 29.60 38.03 -15.57
N LEU A 302 28.75 37.48 -16.45
CA LEU A 302 28.39 38.10 -17.74
C LEU A 302 27.63 39.43 -17.57
N THR A 303 27.33 39.82 -16.34
CA THR A 303 26.80 41.12 -15.96
C THR A 303 27.38 41.43 -14.59
N GLY A 304 28.04 42.58 -14.41
CA GLY A 304 28.68 43.02 -13.15
C GLY A 304 27.73 43.27 -11.97
N THR A 305 26.71 42.43 -11.80
CA THR A 305 25.90 42.28 -10.60
C THR A 305 26.12 40.86 -10.07
N PRO A 306 26.42 40.66 -8.77
CA PRO A 306 26.48 39.34 -8.18
C PRO A 306 25.06 38.76 -8.22
N ALA A 307 24.77 37.93 -9.22
CA ALA A 307 23.55 37.15 -9.24
C ALA A 307 23.72 35.99 -8.24
N PRO A 308 22.72 35.70 -7.39
CA PRO A 308 22.70 34.44 -6.67
C PRO A 308 22.52 33.31 -7.70
N ASP A 309 23.24 32.18 -7.54
CA ASP A 309 23.11 30.91 -8.31
C ASP A 309 23.83 30.74 -9.68
N HIS A 310 25.17 30.82 -9.72
CA HIS A 310 25.99 30.26 -10.82
C HIS A 310 26.25 28.74 -10.65
N ARG A 311 25.21 27.89 -10.72
CA ARG A 311 25.40 26.42 -10.62
C ARG A 311 25.64 25.80 -11.99
N CYS A 312 26.66 24.97 -12.12
CA CYS A 312 27.04 24.27 -13.35
C CYS A 312 25.91 23.39 -13.90
N GLN A 313 25.00 22.90 -13.04
CA GLN A 313 23.82 22.14 -13.47
C GLN A 313 22.96 22.84 -14.53
N TYR A 314 22.93 24.17 -14.58
CA TYR A 314 22.19 24.93 -15.61
C TYR A 314 22.93 25.07 -16.94
N TYR A 315 24.26 25.12 -16.90
CA TYR A 315 25.11 25.46 -18.04
C TYR A 315 25.85 24.26 -18.63
N VAL A 316 25.91 23.14 -17.91
CA VAL A 316 26.69 21.96 -18.31
C VAL A 316 26.29 21.40 -19.68
N GLY A 317 25.02 21.55 -20.07
CA GLY A 317 24.55 21.17 -21.40
C GLY A 317 25.21 22.01 -22.51
N GLU A 318 25.33 23.31 -22.30
CA GLU A 318 26.01 24.24 -23.22
C GLU A 318 27.52 23.97 -23.23
N VAL A 319 28.15 23.83 -22.06
CA VAL A 319 29.58 23.50 -21.93
C VAL A 319 29.88 22.20 -22.68
N LYS A 320 29.07 21.15 -22.46
CA LYS A 320 29.21 19.87 -23.16
C LYS A 320 29.11 20.03 -24.68
N SER A 321 28.16 20.83 -25.19
CA SER A 321 27.99 21.03 -26.63
C SER A 321 29.19 21.71 -27.31
N LYS A 322 29.95 22.52 -26.58
CA LYS A 322 31.13 23.25 -27.07
C LYS A 322 32.45 22.54 -26.78
N ALA A 323 32.41 21.49 -25.94
CA ALA A 323 33.58 20.79 -25.43
C ALA A 323 34.47 20.17 -26.52
N GLY A 324 33.90 19.81 -27.68
CA GLY A 324 34.67 19.31 -28.82
C GLY A 324 35.56 20.37 -29.50
N SER A 325 35.29 21.66 -29.26
CA SER A 325 36.04 22.78 -29.84
C SER A 325 36.93 23.49 -28.84
N SER A 326 36.43 23.78 -27.64
CA SER A 326 37.20 24.38 -26.56
C SER A 326 36.47 24.12 -25.24
N TRP A 327 37.16 23.52 -24.28
CA TRP A 327 36.71 23.36 -22.91
C TRP A 327 37.82 23.85 -22.00
N VAL A 328 37.54 24.91 -21.25
CA VAL A 328 38.52 25.51 -20.35
C VAL A 328 38.02 25.36 -18.93
N VAL A 329 38.92 24.94 -18.04
CA VAL A 329 38.63 24.83 -16.61
C VAL A 329 39.64 25.71 -15.89
N ARG A 330 39.14 26.77 -15.23
CA ARG A 330 39.95 27.75 -14.49
C ARG A 330 41.16 28.29 -15.26
N GLY A 331 40.94 28.62 -16.54
CA GLY A 331 41.96 29.18 -17.43
C GLY A 331 42.83 28.17 -18.19
N TYR A 332 42.66 26.86 -17.96
CA TYR A 332 43.38 25.82 -18.69
C TYR A 332 42.50 25.18 -19.76
N GLU A 333 42.89 25.32 -21.03
CA GLU A 333 42.23 24.62 -22.13
C GLU A 333 42.55 23.12 -22.08
N VAL A 334 41.54 22.30 -21.84
CA VAL A 334 41.65 20.86 -21.60
C VAL A 334 41.62 20.11 -22.91
N GLU A 335 42.73 19.44 -23.25
CA GLU A 335 42.85 18.62 -24.46
C GLU A 335 42.20 17.24 -24.29
N TYR A 336 42.41 16.62 -23.12
CA TYR A 336 41.81 15.34 -22.74
C TYR A 336 41.89 15.13 -21.23
N CYS A 337 41.09 14.20 -20.71
CA CYS A 337 41.14 13.77 -19.32
C CYS A 337 41.79 12.39 -19.18
N LEU A 338 42.52 12.18 -18.10
CA LEU A 338 42.92 10.87 -17.60
C LEU A 338 42.11 10.56 -16.34
N VAL A 339 41.23 9.58 -16.45
CA VAL A 339 40.19 9.29 -15.46
C VAL A 339 40.47 7.98 -14.74
N GLN A 340 40.41 7.99 -13.42
CA GLN A 340 40.37 6.78 -12.63
C GLN A 340 38.99 6.14 -12.71
N LYS A 341 38.88 4.96 -13.33
CA LYS A 341 37.64 4.17 -13.29
C LYS A 341 37.52 3.43 -11.96
N THR A 342 36.35 3.48 -11.36
CA THR A 342 36.03 2.75 -10.14
C THR A 342 34.90 1.76 -10.40
N THR A 343 34.86 0.68 -9.63
CA THR A 343 33.71 -0.22 -9.64
C THR A 343 32.53 0.46 -8.96
N GLU A 344 31.41 0.59 -9.66
CA GLU A 344 30.16 1.01 -9.04
C GLU A 344 29.78 0.05 -7.92
N LYS A 345 29.56 0.60 -6.72
CA LYS A 345 29.19 -0.16 -5.53
C LYS A 345 27.79 0.26 -5.08
N CYS A 346 26.77 -0.37 -5.64
CA CYS A 346 25.46 -0.40 -5.02
C CYS A 346 25.36 -1.62 -4.12
N THR A 347 24.68 -1.47 -2.99
CA THR A 347 24.41 -2.61 -2.11
C THR A 347 22.94 -2.74 -1.80
N LEU A 348 22.52 -3.96 -1.50
CA LEU A 348 21.23 -4.27 -0.94
C LEU A 348 21.45 -4.66 0.51
N GLU A 349 21.00 -3.83 1.43
CA GLU A 349 21.20 -4.02 2.86
C GLU A 349 19.93 -4.53 3.55
N PHE A 350 20.15 -5.19 4.68
CA PHE A 350 19.12 -5.71 5.55
C PHE A 350 19.23 -5.08 6.95
N SER A 351 18.10 -4.64 7.51
CA SER A 351 18.01 -4.14 8.87
C SER A 351 17.43 -5.19 9.82
N LEU A 352 18.30 -5.79 10.64
CA LEU A 352 17.90 -6.75 11.66
C LEU A 352 16.89 -6.17 12.67
N PRO A 353 17.05 -4.94 13.22
CA PRO A 353 16.07 -4.37 14.13
C PRO A 353 14.67 -4.25 13.52
N LEU A 354 14.56 -3.77 12.27
CA LEU A 354 13.27 -3.66 11.58
C LEU A 354 12.67 -5.04 11.31
N ALA A 355 13.51 -6.01 10.95
CA ALA A 355 13.06 -7.37 10.69
C ALA A 355 12.57 -8.10 11.96
N ILE A 356 13.21 -7.87 13.12
CA ILE A 356 12.75 -8.39 14.41
C ILE A 356 11.34 -7.87 14.71
N VAL A 357 11.08 -6.59 14.48
CA VAL A 357 9.73 -6.00 14.67
C VAL A 357 8.72 -6.68 13.74
N VAL A 358 9.05 -6.87 12.46
CA VAL A 358 8.18 -7.53 11.47
C VAL A 358 7.92 -8.99 11.85
N ILE A 359 8.94 -9.75 12.25
CA ILE A 359 8.79 -11.16 12.67
C ILE A 359 7.92 -11.25 13.92
N THR A 360 8.21 -10.43 14.94
CA THR A 360 7.48 -10.45 16.21
C THR A 360 6.01 -10.11 16.01
N THR A 361 5.72 -9.05 15.24
CA THR A 361 4.35 -8.63 14.96
C THR A 361 3.61 -9.63 14.07
N ASN A 362 4.30 -10.29 13.14
CA ASN A 362 3.73 -11.37 12.35
C ASN A 362 3.43 -12.62 13.21
N LEU A 363 4.32 -12.99 14.13
CA LEU A 363 4.08 -14.08 15.09
C LEU A 363 2.86 -13.79 15.97
N VAL A 364 2.80 -12.59 16.56
CA VAL A 364 1.63 -12.14 17.34
C VAL A 364 0.37 -12.26 16.50
N LYS A 365 0.40 -11.77 15.25
CA LYS A 365 -0.75 -11.85 14.33
C LYS A 365 -1.15 -13.30 14.02
N ALA A 366 -0.19 -14.19 13.74
CA ALA A 366 -0.47 -15.61 13.49
C ALA A 366 -1.15 -16.27 14.70
N VAL A 367 -0.62 -16.03 15.91
CA VAL A 367 -1.20 -16.52 17.17
C VAL A 367 -2.61 -15.96 17.37
N LEU A 368 -2.83 -14.65 17.18
CA LEU A 368 -4.14 -14.03 17.34
C LEU A 368 -5.19 -14.59 16.38
N ILE A 369 -4.82 -14.87 15.12
CA ILE A 369 -5.75 -15.49 14.14
C ILE A 369 -6.12 -16.91 14.58
N VAL A 370 -5.15 -17.69 15.08
CA VAL A 370 -5.42 -19.02 15.65
C VAL A 370 -6.33 -18.92 16.87
N LEU A 371 -6.03 -18.03 17.83
CA LEU A 371 -6.86 -17.80 19.01
C LEU A 371 -8.29 -17.39 18.63
N ALA A 372 -8.46 -16.56 17.60
CA ALA A 372 -9.78 -16.19 17.11
C ALA A 372 -10.61 -17.41 16.67
N SER A 373 -9.98 -18.44 16.09
CA SER A 373 -10.68 -19.67 15.68
C SER A 373 -11.19 -20.50 16.87
N PHE A 374 -10.48 -20.47 18.01
CA PHE A 374 -10.87 -21.16 19.23
C PHE A 374 -11.91 -20.37 20.04
N VAL A 375 -11.75 -19.05 20.15
CA VAL A 375 -12.66 -18.17 20.90
C VAL A 375 -14.05 -18.09 20.25
N LEU A 376 -14.13 -18.20 18.93
CA LEU A 376 -15.39 -18.27 18.21
C LEU A 376 -15.97 -19.70 18.29
N GLY A 377 -16.52 -20.05 19.46
CA GLY A 377 -17.18 -21.34 19.68
C GLY A 377 -18.48 -21.48 18.89
N VAL A 378 -19.30 -20.42 18.90
CA VAL A 378 -20.61 -20.34 18.22
C VAL A 378 -20.47 -19.64 16.87
N ALA A 379 -21.24 -20.08 15.87
CA ALA A 379 -21.25 -19.46 14.55
C ALA A 379 -21.71 -17.99 14.62
N PRO A 380 -20.84 -17.02 14.24
CA PRO A 380 -21.23 -15.63 14.15
C PRO A 380 -22.06 -15.37 12.89
N LEU A 381 -22.88 -14.32 12.91
CA LEU A 381 -23.69 -13.89 11.77
C LEU A 381 -22.82 -13.07 10.80
N LEU A 382 -22.15 -13.76 9.87
CA LEU A 382 -21.17 -13.16 8.95
C LEU A 382 -21.76 -12.70 7.63
N THR A 383 -22.98 -13.11 7.32
CA THR A 383 -23.68 -12.76 6.09
C THR A 383 -25.11 -12.37 6.40
N VAL A 384 -25.75 -11.63 5.47
CA VAL A 384 -27.20 -11.37 5.58
C VAL A 384 -28.02 -12.65 5.53
N GLY A 385 -27.54 -13.69 4.83
CA GLY A 385 -28.18 -14.99 4.81
C GLY A 385 -28.11 -15.72 6.15
N ASP A 386 -26.99 -15.64 6.88
CA ASP A 386 -26.91 -16.17 8.25
C ASP A 386 -27.96 -15.53 9.16
N ALA A 387 -28.15 -14.22 9.02
CA ALA A 387 -29.15 -13.47 9.77
C ALA A 387 -30.56 -13.91 9.41
N ILE A 388 -30.93 -13.90 8.13
CA ILE A 388 -32.26 -14.32 7.66
C ILE A 388 -32.54 -15.75 8.10
N ALA A 389 -31.59 -16.68 7.93
CA ALA A 389 -31.75 -18.06 8.38
C ALA A 389 -32.00 -18.14 9.90
N SER A 390 -31.24 -17.37 10.69
CA SER A 390 -31.40 -17.35 12.14
C SER A 390 -32.73 -16.76 12.59
N PHE A 391 -33.23 -15.71 11.92
CA PHE A 391 -34.52 -15.08 12.25
C PHE A 391 -35.72 -15.87 11.74
N LEU A 392 -35.59 -16.58 10.61
CA LEU A 392 -36.66 -17.46 10.13
C LEU A 392 -36.81 -18.70 11.01
N LYS A 393 -35.69 -19.24 11.51
CA LYS A 393 -35.72 -20.39 12.43
C LYS A 393 -36.31 -20.03 13.79
N VAL A 394 -35.97 -18.85 14.30
CA VAL A 394 -36.51 -18.32 15.56
C VAL A 394 -36.82 -16.84 15.33
N PRO A 395 -38.09 -16.47 15.05
CA PRO A 395 -38.50 -15.10 14.85
C PRO A 395 -38.18 -14.20 16.05
N ASP A 396 -38.01 -12.92 15.79
CA ASP A 396 -37.67 -11.94 16.80
C ASP A 396 -38.89 -11.08 17.16
N GLU A 397 -39.50 -11.38 18.31
CA GLU A 397 -40.70 -10.72 18.82
C GLU A 397 -40.55 -9.20 18.93
N SER A 398 -39.35 -8.66 19.14
CA SER A 398 -39.14 -7.20 19.24
C SER A 398 -39.44 -6.46 17.92
N THR A 399 -39.54 -7.19 16.81
CA THR A 399 -39.76 -6.65 15.47
C THR A 399 -41.09 -7.06 14.84
N ARG A 400 -41.95 -7.75 15.60
CA ARG A 400 -43.27 -8.19 15.15
C ARG A 400 -44.15 -7.00 14.75
N GLY A 401 -44.87 -7.14 13.64
CA GLY A 401 -45.73 -6.09 13.09
C GLY A 401 -44.99 -4.88 12.52
N ARG A 402 -43.70 -5.03 12.18
CA ARG A 402 -42.86 -3.98 11.59
C ARG A 402 -42.27 -4.40 10.24
N CYS A 403 -43.02 -5.12 9.40
CA CYS A 403 -42.49 -5.78 8.19
C CYS A 403 -41.76 -4.90 7.16
N LEU A 404 -42.00 -3.58 7.17
CA LEU A 404 -41.35 -2.60 6.27
C LEU A 404 -40.24 -1.79 6.94
N LEU A 405 -39.77 -2.21 8.12
CA LEU A 405 -38.77 -1.49 8.91
C LEU A 405 -37.47 -1.26 8.12
N THR A 406 -37.04 0.01 8.08
CA THR A 406 -35.74 0.39 7.49
C THR A 406 -34.78 0.81 8.59
N ARG A 407 -33.47 0.77 8.29
CA ARG A 407 -32.46 1.31 9.20
C ARG A 407 -32.72 2.77 9.57
N ASP A 408 -33.15 3.59 8.61
CA ASP A 408 -33.38 5.02 8.85
C ASP A 408 -34.54 5.24 9.84
N MET A 409 -35.58 4.40 9.78
CA MET A 409 -36.67 4.40 10.76
C MET A 409 -36.18 4.02 12.15
N VAL A 410 -35.39 2.95 12.28
CA VAL A 410 -34.77 2.52 13.55
C VAL A 410 -33.94 3.65 14.17
N LEU A 411 -33.15 4.37 13.36
CA LEU A 411 -32.34 5.49 13.83
C LEU A 411 -33.18 6.70 14.27
N LYS A 412 -34.31 6.96 13.59
CA LYS A 412 -35.23 8.03 13.95
C LYS A 412 -35.97 7.72 15.25
N GLU A 413 -36.44 6.49 15.41
CA GLU A 413 -37.09 6.01 16.64
C GLU A 413 -36.13 6.08 17.82
N ARG A 414 -34.91 5.56 17.68
CA ARG A 414 -33.89 5.64 18.74
C ARG A 414 -33.58 7.07 19.16
N ARG A 415 -33.47 8.01 18.22
CA ARG A 415 -33.28 9.44 18.56
C ARG A 415 -34.44 9.98 19.38
N ARG A 416 -35.69 9.67 19.00
CA ARG A 416 -36.87 10.08 19.76
C ARG A 416 -36.88 9.53 21.19
N LEU A 417 -36.55 8.24 21.35
CA LEU A 417 -36.47 7.59 22.66
C LEU A 417 -35.41 8.25 23.57
N LEU A 418 -34.26 8.62 23.00
CA LEU A 418 -33.19 9.31 23.75
C LEU A 418 -33.55 10.76 24.10
N THR A 419 -34.30 11.47 23.25
CA THR A 419 -34.63 12.89 23.48
C THR A 419 -35.82 13.07 24.42
N TYR A 420 -36.86 12.24 24.30
CA TYR A 420 -38.13 12.45 24.99
C TYR A 420 -38.44 11.41 26.07
N GLN A 421 -37.55 10.44 26.31
CA GLN A 421 -37.72 9.36 27.29
C GLN A 421 -39.10 8.67 27.18
N SER A 422 -39.65 8.66 25.96
CA SER A 422 -41.04 8.32 25.70
C SER A 422 -41.20 6.82 25.43
N TYR A 423 -42.36 6.27 25.75
CA TYR A 423 -42.75 4.90 25.44
C TYR A 423 -42.70 4.65 23.91
N SER A 424 -42.15 3.51 23.49
CA SER A 424 -42.22 3.09 22.08
C SER A 424 -43.67 2.81 21.72
N PRO A 425 -44.30 3.58 20.81
CA PRO A 425 -45.68 3.33 20.43
C PRO A 425 -45.82 1.92 19.81
N PRO A 426 -46.99 1.30 19.93
CA PRO A 426 -47.24 0.00 19.32
C PRO A 426 -47.00 0.06 17.80
N PRO A 427 -46.58 -1.05 17.17
CA PRO A 427 -46.38 -1.10 15.72
C PRO A 427 -47.67 -0.69 15.00
N SER A 428 -47.57 0.27 14.08
CA SER A 428 -48.69 0.67 13.22
C SER A 428 -48.40 0.29 11.76
N PRO A 429 -49.45 -0.01 10.96
CA PRO A 429 -49.28 -0.32 9.54
C PRO A 429 -48.50 0.77 8.81
N GLN A 430 -47.53 0.36 7.98
CA GLN A 430 -46.66 1.27 7.24
C GLN A 430 -47.00 1.26 5.75
N LYS A 431 -46.95 2.44 5.12
CA LYS A 431 -47.12 2.56 3.67
C LYS A 431 -45.90 2.02 2.94
N TYR A 432 -46.09 1.07 2.03
CA TYR A 432 -45.04 0.65 1.11
C TYR A 432 -44.74 1.74 0.07
N SER A 433 -43.48 1.84 -0.35
CA SER A 433 -43.06 2.73 -1.43
C SER A 433 -42.33 1.94 -2.51
N SER A 434 -42.86 1.97 -3.74
CA SER A 434 -42.27 1.39 -4.93
C SER A 434 -40.97 2.11 -5.37
N ARG A 435 -40.62 3.23 -4.74
CA ARG A 435 -39.49 4.09 -5.11
C ARG A 435 -38.15 3.37 -4.94
N ARG A 436 -37.54 3.02 -6.07
CA ARG A 436 -36.19 2.46 -6.15
C ARG A 436 -35.14 3.45 -5.63
N ARG A 437 -34.56 3.15 -4.46
CA ARG A 437 -33.47 3.95 -3.88
C ARG A 437 -32.14 3.68 -4.58
N ARG A 438 -31.21 4.63 -4.49
CA ARG A 438 -29.80 4.44 -4.90
C ARG A 438 -29.05 3.59 -3.88
N ARG A 439 -28.07 2.81 -4.32
CA ARG A 439 -27.27 1.90 -3.46
C ARG A 439 -26.55 2.63 -2.34
N TRP A 440 -26.20 3.90 -2.54
CA TRP A 440 -25.59 4.73 -1.49
C TRP A 440 -26.44 4.88 -0.22
N SER A 441 -27.76 4.62 -0.31
CA SER A 441 -28.72 4.83 0.79
C SER A 441 -28.64 3.72 1.83
N SER A 442 -27.93 2.64 1.49
CA SER A 442 -27.58 1.54 2.39
C SER A 442 -26.67 1.98 3.53
N LEU A 443 -26.08 3.17 3.47
CA LEU A 443 -25.07 3.69 4.40
C LEU A 443 -25.54 4.98 5.06
N SER A 444 -24.97 5.32 6.20
CA SER A 444 -25.24 6.61 6.85
C SER A 444 -24.54 7.73 6.10
N THR A 445 -25.11 8.93 6.13
CA THR A 445 -24.50 10.13 5.54
C THR A 445 -23.12 10.41 6.12
N ALA A 446 -22.92 10.15 7.42
CA ALA A 446 -21.63 10.32 8.09
C ALA A 446 -20.50 9.45 7.47
N ARG A 447 -20.79 8.20 7.07
CA ARG A 447 -19.79 7.34 6.41
C ARG A 447 -19.39 7.89 5.03
N TRP A 448 -20.33 8.49 4.30
CA TRP A 448 -20.03 9.14 3.02
C TRP A 448 -19.24 10.41 3.20
N ILE A 449 -19.63 11.28 4.14
CA ILE A 449 -18.89 12.51 4.45
C ILE A 449 -17.45 12.17 4.83
N PHE A 450 -17.25 11.22 5.75
CA PHE A 450 -15.92 10.81 6.16
C PHE A 450 -15.08 10.27 5.00
N ALA A 451 -15.65 9.41 4.14
CA ALA A 451 -14.92 8.84 3.00
C ALA A 451 -14.56 9.88 1.93
N ILE A 452 -15.49 10.78 1.61
CA ILE A 452 -15.29 11.86 0.64
C ILE A 452 -14.28 12.87 1.18
N PHE A 453 -14.44 13.32 2.43
CA PHE A 453 -13.52 14.24 3.08
C PHE A 453 -12.11 13.66 3.12
N THR A 454 -11.93 12.44 3.59
CA THR A 454 -10.60 11.79 3.65
C THR A 454 -9.97 11.67 2.25
N SER A 455 -10.76 11.35 1.22
CA SER A 455 -10.28 11.28 -0.16
C SER A 455 -9.79 12.65 -0.66
N ILE A 456 -10.62 13.69 -0.50
CA ILE A 456 -10.32 15.05 -0.96
C ILE A 456 -9.12 15.61 -0.21
N SER A 457 -9.08 15.45 1.13
CA SER A 457 -7.96 15.91 1.95
C SER A 457 -6.65 15.22 1.59
N SER A 458 -6.67 13.89 1.37
CA SER A 458 -5.46 13.15 0.97
C SER A 458 -4.93 13.61 -0.39
N ILE A 459 -5.83 13.83 -1.37
CA ILE A 459 -5.46 14.36 -2.69
C ILE A 459 -4.92 15.78 -2.57
N ALA A 460 -5.60 16.66 -1.82
CA ALA A 460 -5.20 18.06 -1.64
C ALA A 460 -3.82 18.18 -0.96
N VAL A 461 -3.58 17.42 0.11
CA VAL A 461 -2.27 17.38 0.78
C VAL A 461 -1.18 16.88 -0.16
N THR A 462 -1.44 15.83 -0.92
CA THR A 462 -0.47 15.28 -1.87
C THR A 462 -0.14 16.29 -2.98
N LEU A 463 -1.15 16.99 -3.52
CA LEU A 463 -0.96 18.04 -4.52
C LEU A 463 -0.19 19.25 -3.95
N ALA A 464 -0.49 19.67 -2.73
CA ALA A 464 0.20 20.76 -2.06
C ALA A 464 1.68 20.43 -1.81
N LEU A 465 1.98 19.20 -1.35
CA LEU A 465 3.35 18.73 -1.16
C LEU A 465 4.10 18.60 -2.48
N LEU A 466 3.44 18.13 -3.54
CA LEU A 466 4.04 18.05 -4.88
C LEU A 466 4.36 19.45 -5.43
N ALA A 467 3.42 20.40 -5.29
CA ALA A 467 3.63 21.78 -5.72
C ALA A 467 4.76 22.45 -4.92
N TYR A 468 4.81 22.21 -3.61
CA TYR A 468 5.92 22.68 -2.75
C TYR A 468 7.26 22.11 -3.20
N GLY A 469 7.33 20.79 -3.44
CA GLY A 469 8.54 20.13 -3.93
C GLY A 469 9.01 20.67 -5.28
N PHE A 470 8.09 20.85 -6.23
CA PHE A 470 8.43 21.47 -7.52
C PHE A 470 8.89 22.91 -7.39
N HIS A 471 8.22 23.72 -6.56
CA HIS A 471 8.62 25.10 -6.31
C HIS A 471 10.04 25.17 -5.76
N ARG A 472 10.41 24.29 -4.81
CA ARG A 472 11.76 24.19 -4.27
C ARG A 472 12.80 23.82 -5.33
N ILE A 473 12.47 22.88 -6.22
CA ILE A 473 13.36 22.53 -7.34
C ILE A 473 13.55 23.74 -8.24
N THR A 474 12.50 24.39 -8.71
CA THR A 474 12.61 25.55 -9.62
C THR A 474 13.42 26.71 -9.03
N LEU A 475 13.43 26.86 -7.71
CA LEU A 475 14.26 27.87 -7.03
C LEU A 475 15.74 27.49 -6.93
N THR A 476 16.11 26.21 -7.05
CA THR A 476 17.46 25.73 -6.71
C THR A 476 18.15 24.96 -7.84
N SER A 477 17.39 24.45 -8.81
CA SER A 477 17.88 23.58 -9.90
C SER A 477 16.98 23.60 -11.15
N SER A 478 17.48 23.06 -12.27
CA SER A 478 16.67 22.84 -13.47
C SER A 478 15.62 21.74 -13.27
N THR A 479 14.45 21.91 -13.91
CA THR A 479 13.38 20.90 -13.93
C THR A 479 13.53 19.86 -15.05
N ASP A 480 14.56 20.00 -15.89
CA ASP A 480 14.78 19.13 -17.03
C ASP A 480 15.02 17.68 -16.60
N GLY A 481 14.41 16.75 -17.35
CA GLY A 481 14.54 15.31 -17.13
C GLY A 481 13.80 14.74 -15.92
N ILE A 482 13.14 15.56 -15.07
CA ILE A 482 12.46 15.06 -13.87
C ILE A 482 11.36 14.05 -14.20
N TRP A 483 10.56 14.32 -15.23
CA TRP A 483 9.47 13.46 -15.66
C TRP A 483 9.92 12.17 -16.35
N THR A 484 11.15 12.14 -16.87
CA THR A 484 11.73 11.00 -17.59
C THR A 484 12.74 10.20 -16.76
N SER A 485 13.06 10.66 -15.54
CA SER A 485 14.01 10.02 -14.60
C SER A 485 13.61 8.59 -14.20
N GLY A 486 12.31 8.27 -14.23
CA GLY A 486 11.76 6.99 -13.79
C GLY A 486 11.21 7.03 -12.36
N LEU A 487 10.74 5.87 -11.88
CA LEU A 487 10.14 5.75 -10.54
C LEU A 487 11.23 5.49 -9.49
N ALA A 488 11.12 6.18 -8.35
CA ALA A 488 12.01 6.04 -7.19
C ALA A 488 13.51 6.05 -7.52
N VAL A 489 13.92 6.88 -8.49
CA VAL A 489 15.34 7.11 -8.78
C VAL A 489 15.89 8.14 -7.82
N VAL A 490 17.06 7.87 -7.25
CA VAL A 490 17.74 8.78 -6.33
C VAL A 490 18.29 9.97 -7.13
N ASP A 491 17.81 11.17 -6.82
CA ASP A 491 18.24 12.44 -7.42
C ASP A 491 18.30 13.49 -6.31
N THR A 492 19.44 14.20 -6.22
CA THR A 492 19.69 15.23 -5.18
C THR A 492 18.62 16.31 -5.15
N ARG A 493 18.03 16.66 -6.31
CA ARG A 493 16.95 17.66 -6.42
C ARG A 493 15.67 17.24 -5.71
N THR A 494 15.48 15.93 -5.51
CA THR A 494 14.26 15.34 -4.94
C THR A 494 14.49 14.67 -3.59
N MET A 495 15.66 14.88 -3.01
CA MET A 495 15.96 14.48 -1.63
C MET A 495 15.52 15.57 -0.67
N ILE A 496 14.98 15.16 0.47
CA ILE A 496 14.60 16.11 1.51
C ILE A 496 15.86 16.50 2.28
N ASN A 497 16.29 17.76 2.11
CA ASN A 497 17.42 18.35 2.82
C ASN A 497 16.97 19.58 3.64
N THR A 498 16.88 19.41 4.96
CA THR A 498 16.66 20.54 5.88
C THR A 498 17.68 20.47 7.01
N ILE A 499 18.08 21.63 7.54
CA ILE A 499 19.15 21.78 8.54
C ILE A 499 18.95 20.88 9.78
N ASN A 500 17.70 20.50 10.09
CA ASN A 500 17.34 19.65 11.23
C ASN A 500 16.71 18.30 10.81
N TRP A 501 17.00 17.81 9.61
CA TRP A 501 16.46 16.53 9.15
C TRP A 501 17.09 15.35 9.92
N PRO A 502 16.30 14.36 10.39
CA PRO A 502 16.83 13.24 11.14
C PRO A 502 17.74 12.35 10.25
N SER A 503 18.91 11.96 10.76
CA SER A 503 19.81 10.99 10.12
C SER A 503 19.49 9.53 10.46
N SER A 504 18.52 9.28 11.35
CA SER A 504 18.16 7.94 11.80
C SER A 504 17.41 7.15 10.72
N LEU A 505 17.90 5.93 10.44
CA LEU A 505 17.22 4.96 9.57
C LEU A 505 15.76 4.70 10.00
N ILE A 506 15.52 4.56 11.31
CA ILE A 506 14.19 4.24 11.84
C ILE A 506 13.22 5.41 11.65
N ILE A 507 13.66 6.63 11.93
CA ILE A 507 12.79 7.82 11.80
C ILE A 507 12.44 8.07 10.33
N ASN A 508 13.43 8.00 9.42
CA ASN A 508 13.18 8.14 7.98
C ASN A 508 12.24 7.03 7.46
N THR A 509 12.41 5.80 7.94
CA THR A 509 11.52 4.68 7.61
C THR A 509 10.07 4.95 8.04
N LEU A 510 9.86 5.46 9.25
CA LEU A 510 8.53 5.79 9.75
C LEU A 510 7.85 6.87 8.90
N ILE A 511 8.57 7.95 8.59
CA ILE A 511 8.04 9.06 7.79
C ILE A 511 7.71 8.58 6.37
N ALA A 512 8.62 7.85 5.72
CA ALA A 512 8.43 7.36 4.35
C ALA A 512 7.24 6.40 4.19
N ASN A 513 6.91 5.63 5.24
CA ASN A 513 5.81 4.65 5.22
C ASN A 513 4.50 5.15 5.87
N THR A 514 4.49 6.37 6.42
CA THR A 514 3.28 6.96 7.03
C THR A 514 2.11 7.08 6.04
N PRO A 515 2.29 7.53 4.77
CA PRO A 515 1.20 7.59 3.79
C PRO A 515 0.53 6.23 3.55
N GLN A 516 1.31 5.15 3.50
CA GLN A 516 0.85 3.77 3.31
C GLN A 516 -0.01 3.33 4.50
N LEU A 517 0.34 3.71 5.72
CA LEU A 517 -0.46 3.43 6.91
C LEU A 517 -1.81 4.18 6.87
N ILE A 518 -1.80 5.47 6.52
CA ILE A 518 -3.02 6.28 6.37
C ILE A 518 -3.94 5.68 5.30
N PHE A 519 -3.37 5.30 4.16
CA PHE A 519 -4.13 4.65 3.08
C PHE A 519 -4.70 3.30 3.51
N SER A 520 -3.96 2.50 4.30
CA SER A 520 -4.45 1.23 4.83
C SER A 520 -5.67 1.42 5.74
N ALA A 521 -5.66 2.46 6.59
CA ALA A 521 -6.82 2.83 7.40
C ALA A 521 -8.02 3.26 6.53
N PHE A 522 -7.76 4.02 5.47
CA PHE A 522 -8.78 4.44 4.51
C PHE A 522 -9.37 3.25 3.73
N TYR A 523 -8.55 2.27 3.36
CA TYR A 523 -8.98 1.03 2.72
C TYR A 523 -10.06 0.29 3.54
N PHE A 524 -9.94 0.23 4.88
CA PHE A 524 -10.98 -0.39 5.72
C PHE A 524 -12.34 0.29 5.56
N THR A 525 -12.34 1.62 5.46
CA THR A 525 -13.56 2.42 5.25
C THR A 525 -14.16 2.09 3.88
N LEU A 526 -13.36 2.12 2.82
CA LEU A 526 -13.82 1.81 1.46
C LEU A 526 -14.33 0.36 1.34
N ASN A 527 -13.62 -0.60 1.94
CA ASN A 527 -14.03 -1.99 2.00
C ASN A 527 -15.37 -2.15 2.73
N SER A 528 -15.56 -1.47 3.87
CA SER A 528 -16.83 -1.50 4.61
C SER A 528 -17.99 -0.88 3.80
N ILE A 529 -17.73 0.24 3.11
CA ILE A 529 -18.71 0.92 2.25
C ILE A 529 -19.16 0.00 1.11
N LEU A 530 -18.19 -0.56 0.38
CA LEU A 530 -18.46 -1.45 -0.76
C LEU A 530 -19.16 -2.74 -0.32
N THR A 531 -18.73 -3.32 0.80
CA THR A 531 -19.35 -4.53 1.40
C THR A 531 -20.81 -4.26 1.78
N THR A 532 -21.12 -3.12 2.40
CA THR A 532 -22.50 -2.77 2.77
C THR A 532 -23.39 -2.60 1.54
N MET A 533 -22.89 -1.95 0.48
CA MET A 533 -23.65 -1.80 -0.77
C MET A 533 -23.86 -3.15 -1.47
N ALA A 534 -22.84 -4.00 -1.52
CA ALA A 534 -22.95 -5.33 -2.10
C ALA A 534 -23.95 -6.22 -1.34
N LEU A 535 -23.89 -6.21 -0.01
CA LEU A 535 -24.86 -6.89 0.85
C LEU A 535 -26.27 -6.39 0.59
N SER A 536 -26.47 -5.07 0.50
CA SER A 536 -27.79 -4.49 0.26
C SER A 536 -28.32 -4.81 -1.14
N THR A 537 -27.44 -5.01 -2.13
CA THR A 537 -27.86 -5.49 -3.46
C THR A 537 -28.24 -6.96 -3.46
N GLU A 538 -27.63 -7.78 -2.60
CA GLU A 538 -28.02 -9.18 -2.39
C GLU A 538 -29.39 -9.25 -1.69
N TRP A 539 -29.58 -8.46 -0.62
CA TRP A 539 -30.86 -8.27 0.06
C TRP A 539 -31.99 -7.91 -0.92
N ASN A 540 -31.81 -6.85 -1.71
CA ASN A 540 -32.81 -6.38 -2.68
C ASN A 540 -33.13 -7.40 -3.78
N ALA A 541 -32.21 -8.33 -4.10
CA ALA A 541 -32.43 -9.30 -5.16
C ALA A 541 -33.52 -10.33 -4.83
N PHE A 542 -33.82 -10.55 -3.54
CA PHE A 542 -34.87 -11.46 -3.08
C PHE A 542 -36.28 -10.95 -3.36
N SER A 543 -36.48 -9.65 -3.58
CA SER A 543 -37.81 -9.14 -3.96
C SER A 543 -38.16 -9.42 -5.43
N ILE A 544 -37.20 -9.90 -6.23
CA ILE A 544 -37.35 -10.08 -7.68
C ILE A 544 -37.37 -11.55 -8.01
N SER A 545 -36.48 -12.32 -7.41
CA SER A 545 -36.20 -13.70 -7.81
C SER A 545 -36.02 -14.58 -6.59
N ARG A 546 -36.55 -15.81 -6.67
CA ARG A 546 -36.51 -16.80 -5.60
C ARG A 546 -35.13 -17.46 -5.55
N LYS A 547 -34.44 -17.38 -4.40
CA LYS A 547 -33.03 -17.82 -4.25
C LYS A 547 -32.77 -18.47 -2.90
N GLY A 548 -31.74 -19.31 -2.83
CA GLY A 548 -31.20 -19.80 -1.56
C GLY A 548 -30.33 -18.77 -0.84
N LEU A 549 -30.35 -18.83 0.49
CA LEU A 549 -29.54 -17.96 1.36
C LEU A 549 -28.05 -18.26 1.20
N ARG A 550 -27.22 -17.22 1.10
CA ARG A 550 -25.77 -17.35 1.18
C ARG A 550 -25.36 -17.34 2.64
N VAL A 551 -24.79 -18.43 3.12
CA VAL A 551 -24.45 -18.64 4.54
C VAL A 551 -22.96 -18.87 4.74
N SER A 552 -22.47 -18.57 5.94
CA SER A 552 -21.07 -18.75 6.34
C SER A 552 -20.77 -20.11 6.97
N THR A 553 -21.81 -20.83 7.38
CA THR A 553 -21.75 -22.24 7.79
C THR A 553 -21.77 -23.17 6.57
N PRO A 554 -21.45 -24.47 6.74
CA PRO A 554 -21.69 -25.45 5.68
C PRO A 554 -23.16 -25.38 5.22
N PRO A 555 -23.43 -25.15 3.91
CA PRO A 555 -24.78 -24.95 3.41
C PRO A 555 -25.59 -26.25 3.49
N GLN A 556 -26.89 -26.11 3.71
CA GLN A 556 -27.87 -27.21 3.69
C GLN A 556 -29.04 -26.86 2.76
N GLY A 557 -29.69 -27.89 2.20
CA GLY A 557 -30.78 -27.72 1.24
C GLY A 557 -30.38 -26.82 0.06
N SER A 558 -31.17 -25.78 -0.18
CA SER A 558 -30.93 -24.80 -1.25
C SER A 558 -29.93 -23.68 -0.88
N GLN A 559 -29.34 -23.69 0.33
CA GLN A 559 -28.38 -22.66 0.73
C GLN A 559 -27.10 -22.70 -0.11
N ARG A 560 -26.41 -21.56 -0.17
CA ARG A 560 -25.19 -21.37 -0.96
C ARG A 560 -24.01 -21.03 -0.06
N THR A 561 -22.82 -21.53 -0.39
CA THR A 561 -21.60 -21.21 0.36
C THR A 561 -21.24 -19.73 0.22
N THR A 562 -20.76 -19.12 1.29
CA THR A 562 -20.11 -17.81 1.21
C THR A 562 -18.75 -17.86 0.51
N HIS A 563 -18.30 -16.71 0.01
CA HIS A 563 -16.97 -16.52 -0.57
C HIS A 563 -15.89 -16.52 0.51
N PHE A 564 -14.62 -16.71 0.12
CA PHE A 564 -13.47 -16.60 1.03
C PHE A 564 -13.37 -15.19 1.65
N LEU A 565 -13.64 -14.16 0.84
CA LEU A 565 -13.79 -12.76 1.28
C LEU A 565 -15.28 -12.44 1.42
N SER A 566 -15.70 -11.70 2.45
CA SER A 566 -17.12 -11.33 2.67
C SER A 566 -17.78 -10.68 1.43
N LEU A 567 -16.98 -9.91 0.69
CA LEU A 567 -17.33 -9.26 -0.56
C LEU A 567 -17.11 -10.21 -1.78
N PRO A 568 -18.07 -10.29 -2.73
CA PRO A 568 -17.94 -11.09 -3.95
C PRO A 568 -16.67 -10.80 -4.75
N TYR A 569 -16.05 -11.84 -5.33
CA TYR A 569 -14.75 -11.75 -6.02
C TYR A 569 -14.68 -10.70 -7.12
N ARG A 570 -15.79 -10.46 -7.83
CA ARG A 570 -15.90 -9.41 -8.86
C ARG A 570 -15.67 -7.99 -8.33
N TYR A 571 -15.77 -7.78 -7.02
CA TYR A 571 -15.52 -6.50 -6.37
C TYR A 571 -14.28 -6.54 -5.48
N SER A 572 -14.05 -7.65 -4.77
CA SER A 572 -12.89 -7.77 -3.88
C SER A 572 -11.56 -7.90 -4.63
N ILE A 573 -11.51 -8.61 -5.77
CA ILE A 573 -10.28 -8.73 -6.56
C ILE A 573 -9.86 -7.36 -7.14
N PRO A 574 -10.73 -6.59 -7.82
CA PRO A 574 -10.35 -5.24 -8.27
C PRO A 574 -9.97 -4.31 -7.12
N LEU A 575 -10.71 -4.35 -5.99
CA LEU A 575 -10.41 -3.52 -4.82
C LEU A 575 -9.02 -3.84 -4.24
N LEU A 576 -8.69 -5.12 -4.07
CA LEU A 576 -7.38 -5.55 -3.61
C LEU A 576 -6.27 -5.23 -4.62
N GLY A 577 -6.52 -5.42 -5.92
CA GLY A 577 -5.57 -5.10 -6.97
C GLY A 577 -5.22 -3.61 -7.02
N VAL A 578 -6.22 -2.73 -7.05
CA VAL A 578 -6.02 -1.27 -7.02
C VAL A 578 -5.35 -0.84 -5.72
N SER A 579 -5.73 -1.42 -4.58
CA SER A 579 -5.09 -1.15 -3.29
C SER A 579 -3.62 -1.57 -3.27
N ALA A 580 -3.27 -2.73 -3.83
CA ALA A 580 -1.88 -3.19 -3.94
C ALA A 580 -1.05 -2.29 -4.86
N ILE A 581 -1.62 -1.87 -5.99
CA ILE A 581 -0.97 -0.92 -6.91
C ILE A 581 -0.73 0.42 -6.21
N LEU A 582 -1.71 0.94 -5.47
CA LEU A 582 -1.55 2.18 -4.71
C LEU A 582 -0.48 2.07 -3.62
N HIS A 583 -0.46 0.96 -2.88
CA HIS A 583 0.59 0.70 -1.90
C HIS A 583 1.99 0.69 -2.53
N TRP A 584 2.13 0.04 -3.68
CA TRP A 584 3.38 0.01 -4.42
C TRP A 584 3.76 1.41 -4.92
N LEU A 585 2.85 2.13 -5.58
CA LEU A 585 3.11 3.50 -6.05
C LEU A 585 3.48 4.44 -4.90
N MET A 586 2.81 4.35 -3.74
CA MET A 586 3.17 5.13 -2.55
C MET A 586 4.61 4.85 -2.08
N SER A 587 5.06 3.60 -2.13
CA SER A 587 6.47 3.25 -1.83
C SER A 587 7.47 3.77 -2.85
N GLN A 588 7.01 4.12 -4.05
CA GLN A 588 7.85 4.75 -5.08
C GLN A 588 7.75 6.28 -5.04
N SER A 589 6.65 6.82 -4.52
CA SER A 589 6.40 8.26 -4.36
C SER A 589 7.27 8.88 -3.30
N ILE A 590 7.44 8.20 -2.16
CA ILE A 590 8.27 8.63 -1.04
C ILE A 590 9.04 7.40 -0.58
N PHE A 591 10.37 7.45 -0.67
CA PHE A 591 11.23 6.27 -0.47
C PHE A 591 12.47 6.63 0.34
N LEU A 592 12.96 5.66 1.11
CA LEU A 592 14.19 5.80 1.88
C LEU A 592 15.39 5.90 0.93
N VAL A 593 16.27 6.87 1.18
CA VAL A 593 17.53 7.06 0.46
C VAL A 593 18.66 6.94 1.46
N ARG A 594 19.62 6.05 1.16
CA ARG A 594 20.86 5.93 1.91
C ARG A 594 22.04 5.96 0.96
N VAL A 595 22.92 6.93 1.18
CA VAL A 595 24.13 7.18 0.39
C VAL A 595 25.34 6.96 1.28
N LEU A 596 26.26 6.12 0.81
CA LEU A 596 27.52 5.81 1.48
C LEU A 596 28.62 6.66 0.88
N ALA A 597 29.20 7.55 1.67
CA ALA A 597 30.25 8.46 1.22
C ALA A 597 31.60 7.75 1.20
N ARG A 598 32.39 8.00 0.16
CA ARG A 598 33.81 7.61 0.06
C ARG A 598 34.67 8.84 -0.19
N ASP A 599 35.90 8.82 0.28
CA ASP A 599 36.89 9.84 -0.02
C ASP A 599 37.51 9.64 -1.42
N SER A 600 38.46 10.50 -1.79
CA SER A 600 39.18 10.42 -3.06
C SER A 600 40.12 9.22 -3.19
N HIS A 601 40.35 8.46 -2.12
CA HIS A 601 41.05 7.18 -2.12
C HIS A 601 40.08 5.99 -2.22
N ILE A 602 38.79 6.24 -2.40
CA ILE A 602 37.73 5.24 -2.48
C ILE A 602 37.61 4.44 -1.16
N VAL A 603 38.01 5.07 -0.05
CA VAL A 603 37.82 4.55 1.31
C VAL A 603 36.55 5.15 1.89
N ARG A 604 35.79 4.36 2.66
CA ARG A 604 34.52 4.83 3.22
C ARG A 604 34.74 5.93 4.25
N PHE A 605 33.98 7.01 4.09
CA PHE A 605 33.99 8.16 4.98
C PHE A 605 32.64 8.29 5.71
N GLY A 606 32.43 7.41 6.70
CA GLY A 606 31.13 7.22 7.35
C GLY A 606 30.51 8.47 7.99
N ASN A 607 31.30 9.49 8.34
CA ASN A 607 30.80 10.76 8.88
C ASN A 607 29.99 11.58 7.87
N ARG A 608 30.15 11.31 6.56
CA ARG A 608 29.37 11.93 5.48
C ARG A 608 28.31 10.99 4.89
N ASP A 609 28.08 9.83 5.49
CA ASP A 609 26.95 8.99 5.08
C ASP A 609 25.63 9.74 5.28
N THR A 610 24.78 9.66 4.27
CA THR A 610 23.50 10.34 4.25
C THR A 610 22.38 9.33 4.35
N THR A 611 21.47 9.51 5.31
CA THR A 611 20.20 8.78 5.37
C THR A 611 19.06 9.80 5.39
N THR A 612 18.26 9.81 4.34
CA THR A 612 17.13 10.74 4.17
C THR A 612 16.00 10.07 3.39
N ILE A 613 15.03 10.85 2.93
CA ILE A 613 13.90 10.44 2.11
C ILE A 613 13.99 11.17 0.76
N GLY A 614 13.74 10.43 -0.31
CA GLY A 614 13.52 10.98 -1.65
C GLY A 614 12.03 10.97 -1.99
N TYR A 615 11.60 11.89 -2.86
CA TYR A 615 10.28 11.85 -3.46
C TYR A 615 10.35 11.74 -4.99
N SER A 616 9.39 11.05 -5.61
CA SER A 616 9.37 10.87 -7.07
C SER A 616 8.12 11.53 -7.67
N PRO A 617 8.25 12.69 -8.34
CA PRO A 617 7.14 13.35 -9.03
C PRO A 617 6.34 12.44 -9.99
N PRO A 618 6.96 11.64 -10.89
CA PRO A 618 6.20 10.74 -11.75
C PRO A 618 5.43 9.66 -10.97
N ALA A 619 6.00 9.13 -9.89
CA ALA A 619 5.30 8.16 -9.04
C ALA A 619 4.12 8.79 -8.27
N ILE A 620 4.29 10.03 -7.77
CA ILE A 620 3.23 10.79 -7.09
C ILE A 620 2.06 11.03 -8.05
N VAL A 621 2.32 11.49 -9.27
CA VAL A 621 1.27 11.73 -10.27
C VAL A 621 0.58 10.42 -10.66
N ALA A 622 1.32 9.34 -10.92
CA ALA A 622 0.74 8.03 -11.19
C ALA A 622 -0.14 7.55 -10.01
N GLY A 623 0.34 7.72 -8.78
CA GLY A 623 -0.39 7.42 -7.55
C GLY A 623 -1.68 8.23 -7.41
N LEU A 624 -1.65 9.53 -7.73
CA LEU A 624 -2.84 10.40 -7.74
C LEU A 624 -3.87 9.95 -8.78
N CYS A 625 -3.43 9.62 -10.00
CA CYS A 625 -4.32 9.12 -11.05
C CYS A 625 -5.04 7.85 -10.61
N VAL A 626 -4.31 6.84 -10.12
CA VAL A 626 -4.90 5.59 -9.60
C VAL A 626 -5.75 5.86 -8.35
N GLY A 627 -5.32 6.79 -7.50
CA GLY A 627 -5.94 7.13 -6.23
C GLY A 627 -7.33 7.75 -6.38
N VAL A 628 -7.55 8.51 -7.46
CA VAL A 628 -8.85 9.09 -7.83
C VAL A 628 -9.82 8.05 -8.39
N LEU A 629 -9.34 7.04 -9.12
CA LEU A 629 -10.20 6.01 -9.73
C LEU A 629 -10.96 5.20 -8.68
N LEU A 630 -10.35 4.94 -7.52
CA LEU A 630 -10.94 4.14 -6.46
C LEU A 630 -12.22 4.77 -5.85
N PRO A 631 -12.21 6.01 -5.32
CA PRO A 631 -13.41 6.67 -4.81
C PRO A 631 -14.44 6.92 -5.91
N LEU A 632 -14.03 7.24 -7.15
CA LEU A 632 -14.95 7.37 -8.28
C LEU A 632 -15.69 6.06 -8.58
N GLY A 633 -14.98 4.92 -8.54
CA GLY A 633 -15.60 3.61 -8.70
C GLY A 633 -16.63 3.30 -7.61
N VAL A 634 -16.33 3.66 -6.36
CA VAL A 634 -17.25 3.50 -5.22
C VAL A 634 -18.48 4.40 -5.36
N LEU A 635 -18.30 5.67 -5.77
CA LEU A 635 -19.40 6.60 -6.05
C LEU A 635 -20.27 6.11 -7.21
N GLY A 636 -19.65 5.67 -8.30
CA GLY A 636 -20.35 5.11 -9.46
C GLY A 636 -21.15 3.86 -9.12
N PHE A 637 -20.61 2.97 -8.26
CA PHE A 637 -21.35 1.83 -7.73
C PHE A 637 -22.53 2.27 -6.85
N GLY A 638 -22.33 3.28 -6.00
CA GLY A 638 -23.37 3.84 -5.12
C GLY A 638 -24.49 4.60 -5.84
N ALA A 639 -24.19 5.23 -6.97
CA ALA A 639 -25.15 5.99 -7.77
C ALA A 639 -26.19 5.11 -8.46
N ARG A 640 -25.88 3.82 -8.70
CA ARG A 640 -26.82 2.87 -9.29
C ARG A 640 -28.04 2.66 -8.38
N ARG A 641 -29.23 2.56 -8.98
CA ARG A 641 -30.46 2.23 -8.25
C ARG A 641 -30.55 0.74 -7.94
N PHE A 642 -31.25 0.42 -6.86
CA PHE A 642 -31.77 -0.91 -6.61
C PHE A 642 -32.77 -1.30 -7.69
N LYS A 643 -32.97 -2.61 -7.87
CA LYS A 643 -33.86 -3.11 -8.91
C LYS A 643 -35.33 -3.03 -8.49
N SER A 644 -35.63 -3.01 -7.19
CA SER A 644 -36.98 -2.87 -6.62
C SER A 644 -37.06 -1.80 -5.51
N GLY A 645 -38.28 -1.51 -5.05
CA GLY A 645 -38.59 -0.65 -3.90
C GLY A 645 -38.48 -1.34 -2.53
N MET A 646 -37.94 -2.57 -2.45
CA MET A 646 -37.79 -3.30 -1.18
C MET A 646 -37.08 -2.42 -0.12
N PRO A 647 -37.61 -2.37 1.13
CA PRO A 647 -37.01 -1.61 2.23
C PRO A 647 -35.52 -1.89 2.39
N VAL A 648 -34.73 -0.82 2.51
CA VAL A 648 -33.28 -0.93 2.64
C VAL A 648 -32.92 -1.20 4.10
N ALA A 649 -32.67 -2.46 4.43
CA ALA A 649 -32.20 -2.87 5.76
C ALA A 649 -30.73 -2.47 6.01
N GLY A 650 -29.89 -2.48 4.96
CA GLY A 650 -28.45 -2.30 5.10
C GLY A 650 -27.84 -3.43 5.93
N SER A 651 -27.00 -3.07 6.91
CA SER A 651 -26.46 -3.99 7.92
C SER A 651 -27.31 -4.09 9.19
N CYS A 652 -28.51 -3.49 9.24
CA CYS A 652 -29.26 -3.33 10.47
C CYS A 652 -29.97 -4.62 10.92
N SER A 653 -29.54 -5.21 12.05
CA SER A 653 -30.13 -6.43 12.58
C SER A 653 -31.65 -6.35 12.82
N LEU A 654 -32.17 -5.25 13.39
CA LEU A 654 -33.61 -5.06 13.60
C LEU A 654 -34.40 -5.00 12.28
N ALA A 655 -33.87 -4.31 11.27
CA ALA A 655 -34.54 -4.20 9.97
C ALA A 655 -34.52 -5.53 9.21
N ILE A 656 -33.46 -6.33 9.37
CA ILE A 656 -33.38 -7.68 8.82
C ILE A 656 -34.40 -8.59 9.51
N ALA A 657 -34.44 -8.57 10.84
CA ALA A 657 -35.34 -9.38 11.67
C ALA A 657 -36.82 -9.12 11.36
N ALA A 658 -37.18 -7.84 11.17
CA ALA A 658 -38.55 -7.44 10.91
C ALA A 658 -39.12 -8.01 9.60
N ALA A 659 -38.28 -8.38 8.63
CA ALA A 659 -38.71 -9.00 7.38
C ALA A 659 -38.79 -10.54 7.45
N CYS A 660 -38.57 -11.15 8.61
CA CYS A 660 -38.47 -12.60 8.79
C CYS A 660 -39.58 -13.15 9.71
N HIS A 661 -40.84 -12.77 9.45
CA HIS A 661 -42.02 -13.18 10.21
C HIS A 661 -43.06 -13.89 9.32
N PRO A 662 -42.73 -15.01 8.64
CA PRO A 662 -43.68 -15.71 7.78
C PRO A 662 -44.93 -16.14 8.56
N ARG A 663 -46.13 -15.93 8.00
CA ARG A 663 -47.40 -16.30 8.67
C ARG A 663 -47.80 -17.75 8.40
N VAL A 664 -47.46 -18.26 7.22
CA VAL A 664 -47.74 -19.64 6.84
C VAL A 664 -46.68 -20.57 7.43
N GLU A 665 -46.94 -21.09 8.63
CA GLU A 665 -46.20 -22.23 9.20
C GLU A 665 -46.71 -23.60 8.69
N LYS A 666 -47.76 -23.63 7.85
CA LYS A 666 -48.44 -24.89 7.53
C LYS A 666 -47.62 -25.80 6.60
N GLY A 667 -47.05 -26.83 7.22
CA GLY A 667 -47.22 -28.21 6.77
C GLY A 667 -46.31 -28.61 5.60
N GLY A 668 -45.09 -28.94 5.96
CA GLY A 668 -44.06 -29.47 5.10
C GLY A 668 -42.75 -28.86 5.58
N ASP A 669 -41.77 -29.65 5.97
CA ASP A 669 -40.92 -30.21 4.92
C ASP A 669 -40.89 -29.22 3.75
N GLY A 670 -39.78 -28.50 3.53
CA GLY A 670 -39.51 -28.08 2.15
C GLY A 670 -39.77 -29.28 1.22
N LYS A 671 -39.70 -29.13 -0.11
CA LYS A 671 -39.73 -30.33 -0.99
C LYS A 671 -38.74 -31.46 -0.55
N ASP A 672 -37.85 -31.16 0.41
CA ASP A 672 -36.76 -31.92 0.98
C ASP A 672 -36.90 -32.27 2.51
N GLY A 673 -37.97 -31.90 3.25
CA GLY A 673 -38.03 -32.19 4.71
C GLY A 673 -37.35 -31.18 5.64
N LEU A 674 -36.71 -30.16 5.06
CA LEU A 674 -35.88 -29.19 5.78
C LEU A 674 -36.67 -27.92 6.09
N GLY A 675 -36.39 -27.28 7.24
CA GLY A 675 -36.99 -26.00 7.67
C GLY A 675 -36.88 -24.87 6.63
N ILE A 676 -37.73 -23.85 6.76
CA ILE A 676 -37.88 -22.74 5.78
C ILE A 676 -36.54 -22.03 5.47
N GLU A 677 -35.62 -21.97 6.44
CA GLU A 677 -34.30 -21.37 6.28
C GLU A 677 -33.39 -22.08 5.27
N TYR A 678 -33.73 -23.31 4.88
CA TYR A 678 -33.00 -24.10 3.88
C TYR A 678 -33.64 -24.04 2.49
N ALA A 679 -34.84 -23.47 2.36
CA ALA A 679 -35.57 -23.40 1.10
C ALA A 679 -35.09 -22.24 0.21
N ARG A 680 -35.59 -22.22 -1.04
CA ARG A 680 -35.45 -21.03 -1.91
C ARG A 680 -36.51 -20.00 -1.50
N LEU A 681 -36.05 -18.83 -1.07
CA LEU A 681 -36.89 -17.76 -0.54
C LEU A 681 -37.08 -16.63 -1.54
N LYS A 682 -38.22 -15.95 -1.42
CA LYS A 682 -38.50 -14.67 -2.08
C LYS A 682 -39.08 -13.72 -1.03
N TRP A 683 -38.78 -12.44 -1.14
CA TRP A 683 -39.41 -11.41 -0.30
C TRP A 683 -40.61 -10.81 -1.03
N GLY A 684 -41.72 -10.63 -0.33
CA GLY A 684 -42.94 -10.03 -0.86
C GLY A 684 -44.05 -10.10 0.16
N PHE A 685 -45.27 -9.71 -0.24
CA PHE A 685 -46.43 -9.83 0.62
C PHE A 685 -47.09 -11.21 0.48
N GLU A 686 -47.51 -11.77 1.61
CA GLU A 686 -48.34 -12.98 1.69
C GLU A 686 -49.82 -12.58 1.60
N VAL A 687 -50.58 -13.28 0.75
CA VAL A 687 -52.02 -13.03 0.56
C VAL A 687 -52.79 -13.83 1.61
N GLU A 688 -53.54 -13.14 2.47
CA GLU A 688 -54.44 -13.75 3.44
C GLU A 688 -55.76 -12.98 3.47
N ALA A 689 -56.88 -13.68 3.57
CA ALA A 689 -58.20 -13.07 3.49
C ALA A 689 -58.56 -12.37 4.82
N GLY A 690 -58.78 -11.05 4.78
CA GLY A 690 -59.36 -10.29 5.89
C GLY A 690 -58.38 -9.59 6.84
N GLU A 691 -57.06 -9.68 6.62
CA GLU A 691 -56.04 -9.03 7.44
C GLU A 691 -55.20 -7.98 6.69
N THR A 692 -54.58 -7.06 7.44
CA THR A 692 -53.57 -6.12 6.92
C THR A 692 -52.42 -6.91 6.30
N GLY A 693 -52.03 -6.57 5.05
CA GLY A 693 -51.00 -7.31 4.31
C GLY A 693 -49.67 -7.40 5.06
N HIS A 694 -48.96 -8.50 4.92
CA HIS A 694 -47.69 -8.73 5.63
C HIS A 694 -46.54 -9.06 4.67
N CYS A 695 -45.43 -8.32 4.76
CA CYS A 695 -44.26 -8.53 3.92
C CYS A 695 -43.19 -9.37 4.62
N THR A 696 -42.81 -10.51 4.04
CA THR A 696 -41.83 -11.40 4.67
C THR A 696 -40.99 -12.16 3.64
N TYR A 697 -39.88 -12.74 4.11
CA TYR A 697 -39.20 -13.81 3.40
C TYR A 697 -39.99 -15.11 3.52
N SER A 698 -40.42 -15.66 2.38
CA SER A 698 -41.27 -16.85 2.37
C SER A 698 -40.82 -17.90 1.34
N ALA A 699 -41.02 -19.18 1.68
CA ALA A 699 -40.94 -20.30 0.75
C ALA A 699 -42.21 -20.43 -0.11
N SER A 700 -43.34 -19.92 0.40
CA SER A 700 -44.64 -19.90 -0.29
C SER A 700 -44.72 -18.78 -1.33
N PRO A 701 -45.65 -18.83 -2.30
CA PRO A 701 -45.86 -17.75 -3.26
C PRO A 701 -46.08 -16.40 -2.58
N VAL A 702 -45.25 -15.42 -2.96
CA VAL A 702 -45.35 -14.02 -2.50
C VAL A 702 -45.32 -13.06 -3.67
N TYR A 703 -46.05 -11.96 -3.52
CA TYR A 703 -46.27 -10.96 -4.56
C TYR A 703 -45.59 -9.64 -4.21
N LEU A 704 -45.38 -8.78 -5.19
CA LEU A 704 -44.77 -7.49 -4.96
C LEU A 704 -45.80 -6.58 -4.25
N PRO A 705 -45.45 -5.91 -3.14
CA PRO A 705 -46.37 -5.02 -2.44
C PRO A 705 -46.86 -3.85 -3.33
N GLY A 706 -48.14 -3.51 -3.22
CA GLY A 706 -48.78 -2.37 -3.88
C GLY A 706 -48.27 -1.03 -3.35
N ASP A 707 -48.04 -0.07 -4.25
CA ASP A 707 -47.51 1.24 -3.87
C ASP A 707 -48.53 2.04 -3.06
N GLY A 708 -48.12 2.60 -1.93
CA GLY A 708 -48.99 3.38 -1.04
C GLY A 708 -49.91 2.55 -0.13
N GLU A 709 -49.98 1.23 -0.32
CA GLU A 709 -50.75 0.32 0.54
C GLU A 709 -50.08 0.10 1.90
N LEU A 710 -50.90 -0.29 2.89
CA LEU A 710 -50.48 -0.48 4.28
C LEU A 710 -50.12 -1.95 4.54
N TYR A 711 -48.95 -2.15 5.14
CA TYR A 711 -48.47 -3.47 5.56
C TYR A 711 -48.01 -3.44 7.01
N GLN A 712 -48.20 -4.56 7.73
CA GLN A 712 -47.84 -4.68 9.14
C GLN A 712 -47.11 -5.99 9.45
#